data_AF-A0AAX3ZCX5-F1
#
_entry.id   AF-A0AAX3ZCX5-F1
#
_cell.length_a   1.000
_cell.length_b   1.000
_cell.length_c   1.000
_cell.angle_alpha   90.00
_cell.angle_beta   90.00
_cell.angle_gamma   90.00
#
_symmetry.space_group_name_H-M   'P 1'
#
loop_
_entity.id
_entity.type
_entity.pdbx_description
1 polymer ?
#
loop_
_entity_poly.entity_id
_entity_poly.type
_entity_poly.pdbx_seq_one_letter_code
_entity_poly.pdbx_strand_id
1 'polypeptide(L)'
;MTSAVTQDPPPQPPEGTAPDGEQQDAGVRAEEYLYRDESRLRAGSLLTSRTMARRLPSLVRRSVRMAWRVDRGATVGLLMCQIGTGVLAALGLLAVTGTITALVSSGDITERLWDAAPQLAVIAAAAGLRALMGIAVVWLTGRLRPVLGRAAELTMIEAALGAELAANNKPGYNDAYDIADRGAQVTPDLVEEAQDVLAATATLAAGATVLTVLHPLLLPLLFLACLPQAAAYVRSARVLYLAGLETSGRRRMLNKLRWHMAYQESSEEMRACLAGPFLTGRYRRLADSVNAAERKAANTGAWMGLAGAVAGGIASAAVWAALLWLLASGRMSLAAGGGAVFALQTATGSVRGIINGGARLVRTGWYVQDWQNFLDNAHGQAMIDSRGTASLPAAPERFEVRDVTYRYDGAPKDSLSNVSLHVKRGEIVALVGENGSGKTTLSRLLCGLLLPTEGDVAWDHASTADLDPWGAWEHVALVPQKFTYLPLTMRDNITFGQGDTSDAALLAACEASGAAEMLPKLRSGLNTLLTSEWFGGQQLSGGQWQRLVLTRAFHRRAALLVMDEPTAALDARAEHRIFAGLRELAKDRAVLLITHRLTNVAVADRIVVLDQGRIVQEGTYAQLTRQPGLFRSLWELQRRMSGDALQVEPEAANASALIYNDRGEYLLHLRDYFPGQIWEPGMWSLLGGGREPQDATLEHTVRRELAEEAGLDLADLSPFATEYASHDDGTTVPIAVYAGRWNGDPRELRLTEGVMLAWFTPDDLHRLRIADTTSALVRRHAAGLPPIRSGPEPGPEPAPAPAPAPAPAEHRPPSPHGTVPHIIGVHLYLERPDGTVLLGLRHPDSAFAPSTWHVLAGHCEQENAIDCLIREAREEAGLRIERRDVELVHVVHHIGQPRNPPRIALFFRARTWGGEPGLCEPDKCTQWKFWDPAALPDDLVPYTRLAITKIRNGEPYSETGWPA
;
A
#
# COMPACT_ATOMS: atom_id res chain seq x y z
N MET A 1 3.58 -48.70 14.89
CA MET A 1 2.14 -48.62 14.59
C MET A 1 1.90 -47.39 13.74
N THR A 2 1.07 -47.54 12.71
CA THR A 2 0.70 -46.54 11.71
C THR A 2 -0.40 -45.61 12.21
N SER A 3 -0.31 -44.32 11.86
CA SER A 3 -1.48 -43.47 11.60
C SER A 3 -1.17 -42.61 10.38
N ALA A 4 -1.72 -43.00 9.23
CA ALA A 4 -1.69 -42.18 8.03
C ALA A 4 -2.78 -41.12 8.13
N VAL A 5 -2.41 -39.85 8.01
CA VAL A 5 -3.38 -38.76 7.79
C VAL A 5 -3.69 -38.76 6.30
N THR A 6 -4.86 -39.29 5.94
CA THR A 6 -5.44 -39.12 4.60
C THR A 6 -5.75 -37.64 4.39
N GLN A 7 -4.94 -36.97 3.58
CA GLN A 7 -5.36 -35.71 2.95
C GLN A 7 -6.30 -36.08 1.80
N ASP A 8 -7.56 -35.65 1.89
CA ASP A 8 -8.46 -35.72 0.74
C ASP A 8 -7.90 -34.87 -0.42
N PRO A 9 -8.04 -35.33 -1.67
CA PRO A 9 -7.67 -34.51 -2.82
C PRO A 9 -8.56 -33.26 -2.87
N PRO A 10 -8.04 -32.12 -3.37
CA PRO A 10 -8.87 -30.93 -3.55
C PRO A 10 -10.06 -31.25 -4.47
N PRO A 11 -11.24 -30.63 -4.23
CA PRO A 11 -12.44 -30.91 -5.01
C PRO A 11 -12.17 -30.66 -6.49
N GLN A 12 -12.56 -31.61 -7.35
CA GLN A 12 -12.49 -31.41 -8.79
C GLN A 12 -13.38 -30.21 -9.18
N PRO A 13 -12.93 -29.35 -10.12
CA PRO A 13 -13.77 -28.29 -10.63
C PRO A 13 -15.01 -28.91 -11.30
N PRO A 14 -16.18 -28.25 -11.26
CA PRO A 14 -17.41 -28.79 -11.82
C PRO A 14 -17.25 -29.09 -13.32
N GLU A 15 -17.74 -30.24 -13.77
CA GLU A 15 -17.81 -30.62 -15.17
C GLU A 15 -18.84 -29.73 -15.90
N GLY A 16 -18.39 -28.54 -16.33
CA GLY A 16 -19.20 -27.57 -17.03
C GLY A 16 -18.35 -26.76 -17.99
N THR A 17 -18.48 -27.04 -19.29
CA THR A 17 -17.82 -26.35 -20.42
C THR A 17 -16.32 -26.09 -20.24
N ALA A 18 -15.50 -26.95 -20.84
CA ALA A 18 -14.14 -26.56 -21.18
C ALA A 18 -14.18 -25.28 -22.05
N PRO A 19 -13.56 -24.16 -21.64
CA PRO A 19 -13.45 -22.98 -22.50
C PRO A 19 -12.57 -23.33 -23.70
N ASP A 20 -13.00 -22.93 -24.90
CA ASP A 20 -12.36 -23.28 -26.17
C ASP A 20 -10.84 -23.05 -26.11
N GLY A 21 -10.09 -24.16 -26.19
CA GLY A 21 -8.62 -24.13 -26.14
C GLY A 21 -8.01 -23.25 -27.24
N GLU A 22 -8.69 -23.14 -28.38
CA GLU A 22 -8.28 -22.24 -29.47
C GLU A 22 -8.50 -20.76 -29.14
N GLN A 23 -9.58 -20.39 -28.44
CA GLN A 23 -9.79 -19.00 -28.00
C GLN A 23 -8.83 -18.61 -26.87
N GLN A 24 -8.53 -19.54 -25.95
CA GLN A 24 -7.55 -19.29 -24.88
C GLN A 24 -6.12 -19.16 -25.42
N ASP A 25 -5.71 -20.02 -26.35
CA ASP A 25 -4.40 -19.91 -27.00
C ASP A 25 -4.33 -18.67 -27.91
N ALA A 26 -5.43 -18.29 -28.59
CA ALA A 26 -5.51 -17.02 -29.32
C ALA A 26 -5.35 -15.80 -28.40
N GLY A 27 -5.95 -15.79 -27.20
CA GLY A 27 -5.78 -14.72 -26.22
C GLY A 27 -4.34 -14.61 -25.70
N VAL A 28 -3.70 -15.73 -25.38
CA VAL A 28 -2.28 -15.75 -24.98
C VAL A 28 -1.37 -15.28 -26.13
N ARG A 29 -1.63 -15.70 -27.37
CA ARG A 29 -0.88 -15.25 -28.56
C ARG A 29 -1.08 -13.76 -28.84
N ALA A 30 -2.28 -13.21 -28.64
CA ALA A 30 -2.56 -11.79 -28.80
C ALA A 30 -1.81 -10.94 -27.75
N GLU A 31 -1.77 -11.38 -26.50
CA GLU A 31 -0.96 -10.76 -25.45
C GLU A 31 0.56 -10.90 -25.72
N GLU A 32 0.98 -12.00 -26.35
CA GLU A 32 2.39 -12.24 -26.71
C GLU A 32 2.91 -11.25 -27.76
N TYR A 33 2.08 -10.83 -28.73
CA TYR A 33 2.47 -9.82 -29.73
C TYR A 33 2.85 -8.46 -29.12
N LEU A 34 2.25 -8.07 -27.98
CA LEU A 34 2.51 -6.78 -27.34
C LEU A 34 3.93 -6.65 -26.74
N TYR A 35 4.62 -7.76 -26.49
CA TYR A 35 5.91 -7.77 -25.76
C TYR A 35 7.05 -8.54 -26.48
N ARG A 36 6.82 -8.95 -27.73
CA ARG A 36 7.75 -9.78 -28.52
C ARG A 36 8.75 -8.93 -29.29
N ASP A 37 9.94 -8.76 -28.72
CA ASP A 37 11.09 -8.19 -29.44
C ASP A 37 11.65 -9.20 -30.48
N GLU A 38 11.08 -9.16 -31.69
CA GLU A 38 11.57 -9.97 -32.80
C GLU A 38 13.00 -9.65 -33.20
N SER A 39 13.49 -8.42 -32.96
CA SER A 39 14.85 -8.03 -33.31
C SER A 39 15.87 -8.84 -32.50
N ARG A 40 15.62 -9.04 -31.20
CA ARG A 40 16.43 -9.90 -30.31
C ARG A 40 16.37 -11.36 -30.71
N LEU A 41 15.21 -11.87 -31.13
CA LEU A 41 15.07 -13.27 -31.58
C LEU A 41 15.81 -13.51 -32.91
N ARG A 42 15.76 -12.56 -33.85
CA ARG A 42 16.53 -12.58 -35.10
C ARG A 42 18.04 -12.46 -34.82
N ALA A 43 18.47 -11.52 -33.99
CA ALA A 43 19.87 -11.38 -33.58
C ALA A 43 20.40 -12.63 -32.85
N GLY A 44 19.59 -13.20 -31.95
CA GLY A 44 19.93 -14.42 -31.20
C GLY A 44 20.05 -15.66 -32.08
N SER A 45 19.11 -15.87 -33.01
CA SER A 45 19.13 -17.02 -33.93
C SER A 45 20.33 -17.00 -34.88
N LEU A 46 20.80 -15.82 -35.30
CA LEU A 46 22.00 -15.64 -36.13
C LEU A 46 23.32 -15.98 -35.40
N LEU A 47 23.32 -16.13 -34.07
CA LEU A 47 24.53 -16.49 -33.32
C LEU A 47 24.93 -17.95 -33.54
N THR A 48 26.05 -18.15 -34.22
CA THR A 48 26.71 -19.46 -34.32
C THR A 48 27.67 -19.69 -33.16
N SER A 49 28.00 -20.95 -32.89
CA SER A 49 29.03 -21.37 -31.93
C SER A 49 30.39 -20.68 -32.16
N ARG A 50 30.73 -20.42 -33.44
CA ARG A 50 31.95 -19.71 -33.86
C ARG A 50 31.89 -18.22 -33.48
N THR A 51 30.71 -17.60 -33.54
CA THR A 51 30.49 -16.22 -33.11
C THR A 51 30.63 -16.08 -31.59
N MET A 52 30.06 -17.00 -30.82
CA MET A 52 30.21 -17.03 -29.35
C MET A 52 31.69 -17.19 -28.94
N ALA A 53 32.40 -18.16 -29.50
CA ALA A 53 33.82 -18.39 -29.20
C ALA A 53 34.71 -17.18 -29.52
N ARG A 54 34.41 -16.44 -30.61
CA ARG A 54 35.12 -15.19 -30.97
C ARG A 54 34.84 -14.03 -30.02
N ARG A 55 33.67 -13.99 -29.36
CA ARG A 55 33.29 -12.93 -28.42
C ARG A 55 33.83 -13.17 -27.00
N LEU A 56 34.00 -14.41 -26.57
CA LEU A 56 34.41 -14.76 -25.20
C LEU A 56 35.66 -14.00 -24.70
N PRO A 57 36.78 -13.87 -25.46
CA PRO A 57 37.95 -13.13 -24.98
C PRO A 57 37.68 -11.62 -24.80
N SER A 58 36.78 -11.05 -25.60
CA SER A 58 36.39 -9.64 -25.48
C SER A 58 35.53 -9.38 -24.24
N LEU A 59 34.69 -10.35 -23.85
CA LEU A 59 33.89 -10.30 -22.61
C LEU A 59 34.81 -10.39 -21.39
N VAL A 60 35.67 -11.42 -21.31
CA VAL A 60 36.67 -11.57 -20.21
C VAL A 60 37.51 -10.30 -20.05
N ARG A 61 37.99 -9.71 -21.17
CA ARG A 61 38.77 -8.47 -21.15
C ARG A 61 37.97 -7.27 -20.62
N ARG A 62 36.66 -7.19 -20.89
CA ARG A 62 35.78 -6.15 -20.32
C ARG A 62 35.58 -6.37 -18.81
N SER A 63 35.27 -7.59 -18.37
CA SER A 63 35.10 -7.93 -16.95
C SER A 63 36.34 -7.59 -16.12
N VAL A 64 37.52 -8.03 -16.58
CA VAL A 64 38.80 -7.76 -15.88
C VAL A 64 39.10 -6.26 -15.84
N ARG A 65 38.82 -5.51 -16.91
CA ARG A 65 38.98 -4.04 -16.93
C ARG A 65 38.05 -3.35 -15.92
N MET A 66 36.82 -3.84 -15.76
CA MET A 66 35.86 -3.27 -14.81
C MET A 66 36.27 -3.58 -13.36
N ALA A 67 36.60 -4.84 -13.05
CA ALA A 67 37.17 -5.24 -11.77
C ALA A 67 38.42 -4.41 -11.40
N TRP A 68 39.32 -4.18 -12.37
CA TRP A 68 40.53 -3.37 -12.21
C TRP A 68 40.25 -1.89 -11.90
N ARG A 69 39.15 -1.33 -12.40
CA ARG A 69 38.74 0.05 -12.06
C ARG A 69 38.25 0.16 -10.61
N VAL A 70 37.61 -0.88 -10.08
CA VAL A 70 37.01 -0.91 -8.74
C VAL A 70 38.03 -1.29 -7.66
N ASP A 71 38.73 -2.43 -7.79
CA ASP A 71 39.79 -2.84 -6.86
C ASP A 71 40.94 -3.52 -7.62
N ARG A 72 42.02 -2.75 -7.84
CA ARG A 72 43.25 -3.23 -8.49
C ARG A 72 43.93 -4.34 -7.68
N GLY A 73 43.96 -4.21 -6.35
CA GLY A 73 44.65 -5.15 -5.47
C GLY A 73 43.99 -6.52 -5.50
N ALA A 74 42.66 -6.56 -5.38
CA ALA A 74 41.89 -7.79 -5.51
C ALA A 74 42.02 -8.40 -6.91
N THR A 75 41.96 -7.59 -7.97
CA THR A 75 42.08 -8.06 -9.35
C THR A 75 43.47 -8.67 -9.64
N VAL A 76 44.55 -8.06 -9.16
CA VAL A 76 45.91 -8.63 -9.26
C VAL A 76 46.01 -9.93 -8.46
N GLY A 77 45.53 -9.95 -7.21
CA GLY A 77 45.54 -11.14 -6.37
C GLY A 77 44.83 -12.32 -7.02
N LEU A 78 43.64 -12.09 -7.60
CA LEU A 78 42.87 -13.11 -8.32
C LEU A 78 43.64 -13.67 -9.52
N LEU A 79 44.23 -12.80 -10.36
CA LEU A 79 45.05 -13.24 -11.50
C LEU A 79 46.26 -14.06 -11.07
N MET A 80 46.95 -13.65 -10.00
CA MET A 80 48.08 -14.39 -9.43
C MET A 80 47.64 -15.76 -8.89
N CYS A 81 46.50 -15.85 -8.20
CA CYS A 81 45.95 -17.12 -7.73
C CYS A 81 45.61 -18.08 -8.89
N GLN A 82 45.13 -17.59 -10.04
CA GLN A 82 44.86 -18.45 -11.20
C GLN A 82 46.16 -18.98 -11.84
N ILE A 83 47.19 -18.13 -11.97
CA ILE A 83 48.50 -18.56 -12.46
C ILE A 83 49.11 -19.60 -11.50
N GLY A 84 49.12 -19.31 -10.19
CA GLY A 84 49.61 -20.22 -9.17
C GLY A 84 48.87 -21.57 -9.15
N THR A 85 47.54 -21.54 -9.29
CA THR A 85 46.73 -22.77 -9.37
C THR A 85 47.08 -23.63 -10.58
N GLY A 86 47.34 -23.02 -11.75
CA GLY A 86 47.82 -23.72 -12.95
C GLY A 86 49.21 -24.35 -12.77
N VAL A 87 50.16 -23.60 -12.20
CA VAL A 87 51.53 -24.10 -11.93
C VAL A 87 51.50 -25.27 -10.95
N LEU A 88 50.74 -25.15 -9.85
CA LEU A 88 50.61 -26.22 -8.85
C LEU A 88 49.87 -27.45 -9.40
N ALA A 89 48.94 -27.26 -10.35
CA ALA A 89 48.33 -28.38 -11.06
C ALA A 89 49.35 -29.14 -11.92
N ALA A 90 50.24 -28.44 -12.63
CA ALA A 90 51.31 -29.06 -13.42
C ALA A 90 52.31 -29.81 -12.52
N LEU A 91 52.76 -29.19 -11.43
CA LEU A 91 53.68 -29.80 -10.46
C LEU A 91 53.10 -31.07 -9.83
N GLY A 92 51.84 -31.03 -9.38
CA GLY A 92 51.16 -32.20 -8.82
C GLY A 92 51.04 -33.36 -9.83
N LEU A 93 50.70 -33.07 -11.09
CA LEU A 93 50.61 -34.08 -12.15
C LEU A 93 51.97 -34.72 -12.48
N LEU A 94 53.06 -33.93 -12.51
CA LEU A 94 54.41 -34.47 -12.72
C LEU A 94 54.90 -35.31 -11.53
N ALA A 95 54.59 -34.88 -10.30
CA ALA A 95 54.96 -35.61 -9.09
C ALA A 95 54.23 -36.97 -8.97
N VAL A 96 53.02 -37.11 -9.54
CA VAL A 96 52.34 -38.42 -9.67
C VAL A 96 53.15 -39.38 -10.54
N THR A 97 53.71 -38.94 -11.67
CA THR A 97 54.62 -39.77 -12.49
C THR A 97 55.87 -40.16 -11.71
N GLY A 98 56.46 -39.22 -10.95
CA GLY A 98 57.60 -39.52 -10.08
C GLY A 98 57.29 -40.57 -9.02
N THR A 99 56.15 -40.43 -8.33
CA THR A 99 55.66 -41.38 -7.31
C THR A 99 55.48 -42.78 -7.89
N ILE A 100 54.81 -42.90 -9.05
CA ILE A 100 54.60 -44.22 -9.67
C ILE A 100 55.93 -44.80 -10.17
N THR A 101 56.91 -43.97 -10.56
CA THR A 101 58.26 -44.45 -10.94
C THR A 101 58.97 -45.08 -9.74
N ALA A 102 58.96 -44.41 -8.58
CA ALA A 102 59.54 -44.93 -7.34
C ALA A 102 58.81 -46.19 -6.82
N LEU A 103 57.48 -46.25 -6.94
CA LEU A 103 56.70 -47.42 -6.52
C LEU A 103 56.78 -48.62 -7.49
N VAL A 104 57.34 -48.45 -8.69
CA VAL A 104 57.50 -49.51 -9.70
C VAL A 104 58.96 -49.97 -9.85
N SER A 105 59.94 -49.25 -9.29
CA SER A 105 61.35 -49.65 -9.26
C SER A 105 61.58 -51.00 -8.55
N SER A 106 62.75 -51.62 -8.74
CA SER A 106 63.15 -52.84 -8.03
C SER A 106 63.86 -52.50 -6.71
N GLY A 107 63.35 -53.00 -5.59
CA GLY A 107 63.89 -52.81 -4.24
C GLY A 107 62.97 -53.44 -3.19
N ASP A 108 63.32 -53.35 -1.90
CA ASP A 108 62.39 -53.75 -0.83
C ASP A 108 61.19 -52.78 -0.72
N ILE A 109 60.06 -53.23 -0.17
CA ILE A 109 58.84 -52.42 -0.02
C ILE A 109 59.13 -51.15 0.80
N THR A 110 60.00 -51.25 1.81
CA THR A 110 60.42 -50.13 2.65
C THR A 110 61.20 -49.07 1.87
N GLU A 111 62.19 -49.48 1.07
CA GLU A 111 63.01 -48.59 0.23
C GLU A 111 62.15 -47.85 -0.81
N ARG A 112 61.24 -48.56 -1.47
CA ARG A 112 60.31 -48.00 -2.48
C ARG A 112 59.38 -46.93 -1.88
N LEU A 113 58.99 -47.08 -0.62
CA LEU A 113 58.20 -46.08 0.10
C LEU A 113 59.03 -44.84 0.45
N TRP A 114 60.30 -45.01 0.84
CA TRP A 114 61.21 -43.89 1.09
C TRP A 114 61.56 -43.11 -0.20
N ASP A 115 61.80 -43.80 -1.31
CA ASP A 115 62.03 -43.17 -2.62
C ASP A 115 60.79 -42.41 -3.15
N ALA A 116 59.57 -42.88 -2.80
CA ALA A 116 58.32 -42.21 -3.15
C ALA A 116 57.99 -41.01 -2.25
N ALA A 117 58.51 -40.97 -1.02
CA ALA A 117 58.16 -39.95 -0.02
C ALA A 117 58.36 -38.48 -0.48
N PRO A 118 59.43 -38.10 -1.20
CA PRO A 118 59.60 -36.72 -1.67
C PRO A 118 58.52 -36.31 -2.67
N GLN A 119 58.11 -37.23 -3.56
CA GLN A 119 57.09 -36.96 -4.58
C GLN A 119 55.70 -36.90 -3.95
N LEU A 120 55.40 -37.76 -2.97
CA LEU A 120 54.19 -37.67 -2.14
C LEU A 120 54.11 -36.35 -1.37
N ALA A 121 55.24 -35.86 -0.82
CA ALA A 121 55.31 -34.56 -0.18
C ALA A 121 55.03 -33.40 -1.16
N VAL A 122 55.55 -33.46 -2.39
CA VAL A 122 55.23 -32.47 -3.44
C VAL A 122 53.75 -32.51 -3.83
N ILE A 123 53.13 -33.69 -3.97
CA ILE A 123 51.69 -33.82 -4.23
C ILE A 123 50.87 -33.19 -3.09
N ALA A 124 51.20 -33.51 -1.84
CA ALA A 124 50.51 -32.97 -0.66
C ALA A 124 50.67 -31.45 -0.54
N ALA A 125 51.88 -30.93 -0.75
CA ALA A 125 52.16 -29.49 -0.74
C ALA A 125 51.45 -28.76 -1.88
N ALA A 126 51.45 -29.32 -3.10
CA ALA A 126 50.75 -28.74 -4.24
C ALA A 126 49.22 -28.73 -4.04
N ALA A 127 48.66 -29.80 -3.48
CA ALA A 127 47.24 -29.88 -3.14
C ALA A 127 46.86 -28.89 -2.03
N GLY A 128 47.64 -28.83 -0.95
CA GLY A 128 47.45 -27.89 0.16
C GLY A 128 47.55 -26.43 -0.28
N LEU A 129 48.58 -26.08 -1.07
CA LEU A 129 48.74 -24.72 -1.58
C LEU A 129 47.66 -24.35 -2.60
N ARG A 130 47.14 -25.30 -3.40
CA ARG A 130 45.95 -25.07 -4.23
C ARG A 130 44.69 -24.84 -3.41
N ALA A 131 44.51 -25.55 -2.30
CA ALA A 131 43.40 -25.30 -1.38
C ALA A 131 43.49 -23.88 -0.77
N LEU A 132 44.70 -23.46 -0.36
CA LEU A 132 44.95 -22.08 0.10
C LEU A 132 44.70 -21.04 -1.00
N MET A 133 45.11 -21.28 -2.25
CA MET A 133 44.77 -20.42 -3.39
C MET A 133 43.26 -20.36 -3.64
N GLY A 134 42.55 -21.48 -3.50
CA GLY A 134 41.08 -21.53 -3.61
C GLY A 134 40.40 -20.69 -2.52
N ILE A 135 40.85 -20.81 -1.27
CA ILE A 135 40.38 -19.97 -0.15
C ILE A 135 40.67 -18.49 -0.42
N ALA A 136 41.86 -18.15 -0.93
CA ALA A 136 42.22 -16.79 -1.31
C ALA A 136 41.34 -16.24 -2.44
N VAL A 137 41.00 -17.04 -3.46
CA VAL A 137 40.06 -16.66 -4.52
C VAL A 137 38.66 -16.39 -3.95
N VAL A 138 38.13 -17.27 -3.09
CA VAL A 138 36.82 -17.07 -2.45
C VAL A 138 36.82 -15.79 -1.60
N TRP A 139 37.87 -15.53 -0.84
CA TRP A 139 38.01 -14.31 -0.04
C TRP A 139 38.09 -13.03 -0.91
N LEU A 140 38.92 -13.03 -1.94
CA LEU A 140 39.09 -11.90 -2.86
C LEU A 140 37.80 -11.61 -3.66
N THR A 141 37.14 -12.65 -4.16
CA THR A 141 35.86 -12.51 -4.89
C THR A 141 34.74 -12.07 -3.94
N GLY A 142 34.69 -12.59 -2.71
CA GLY A 142 33.74 -12.13 -1.69
C GLY A 142 33.90 -10.65 -1.31
N ARG A 143 35.13 -10.11 -1.36
CA ARG A 143 35.40 -8.67 -1.20
C ARG A 143 35.03 -7.85 -2.44
N LEU A 144 35.37 -8.33 -3.63
CA LEU A 144 35.16 -7.59 -4.89
C LEU A 144 33.69 -7.53 -5.31
N ARG A 145 32.98 -8.66 -5.22
CA ARG A 145 31.59 -8.85 -5.68
C ARG A 145 30.61 -7.76 -5.21
N PRO A 146 30.51 -7.42 -3.90
CA PRO A 146 29.54 -6.43 -3.43
C PRO A 146 29.92 -4.98 -3.78
N VAL A 147 31.21 -4.64 -3.90
CA VAL A 147 31.64 -3.29 -4.32
C VAL A 147 31.36 -3.08 -5.81
N LEU A 148 31.63 -4.11 -6.62
CA LEU A 148 31.36 -4.11 -8.05
C LEU A 148 29.86 -4.02 -8.38
N GLY A 149 29.01 -4.71 -7.63
CA GLY A 149 27.54 -4.62 -7.79
C GLY A 149 27.02 -3.21 -7.55
N ARG A 150 27.34 -2.63 -6.38
CA ARG A 150 26.95 -1.25 -6.04
C ARG A 150 27.46 -0.22 -7.04
N ALA A 151 28.67 -0.38 -7.55
CA ALA A 151 29.21 0.52 -8.57
C ALA A 151 28.41 0.44 -9.89
N ALA A 152 27.97 -0.76 -10.30
CA ALA A 152 27.14 -0.94 -11.49
C ALA A 152 25.72 -0.37 -11.30
N GLU A 153 25.12 -0.58 -10.12
CA GLU A 153 23.83 -0.02 -9.71
C GLU A 153 23.85 1.51 -9.67
N LEU A 154 24.87 2.12 -9.03
CA LEU A 154 25.03 3.57 -8.98
C LEU A 154 25.17 4.18 -10.39
N THR A 155 25.98 3.57 -11.26
CA THR A 155 26.13 4.05 -12.65
C THR A 155 24.79 3.98 -13.41
N MET A 156 23.94 2.98 -13.11
CA MET A 156 22.61 2.83 -13.71
C MET A 156 21.65 3.94 -13.22
N ILE A 157 21.69 4.26 -11.92
CA ILE A 157 20.90 5.35 -11.32
C ILE A 157 21.34 6.71 -11.88
N GLU A 158 22.65 6.96 -11.93
CA GLU A 158 23.24 8.19 -12.51
C GLU A 158 22.83 8.36 -13.98
N ALA A 159 22.86 7.30 -14.79
CA ALA A 159 22.45 7.37 -16.19
C ALA A 159 20.95 7.64 -16.37
N ALA A 160 20.09 7.09 -15.50
CA ALA A 160 18.66 7.34 -15.54
C ALA A 160 18.27 8.74 -15.03
N LEU A 161 19.00 9.27 -14.04
CA LEU A 161 18.88 10.68 -13.60
C LEU A 161 19.49 11.66 -14.62
N GLY A 162 20.46 11.21 -15.41
CA GLY A 162 21.09 11.96 -16.49
C GLY A 162 20.33 11.94 -17.83
N ALA A 163 19.18 11.26 -17.91
CA ALA A 163 18.33 11.21 -19.09
C ALA A 163 17.24 12.30 -19.06
N GLU A 164 16.85 12.81 -20.23
CA GLU A 164 15.72 13.73 -20.38
C GLU A 164 14.42 13.14 -19.81
N LEU A 165 13.61 13.94 -19.10
CA LEU A 165 12.34 13.47 -18.53
C LEU A 165 11.38 12.92 -19.61
N ALA A 166 11.50 13.40 -20.84
CA ALA A 166 10.76 12.91 -22.00
C ALA A 166 11.03 11.42 -22.30
N ALA A 167 12.23 10.90 -21.97
CA ALA A 167 12.65 9.52 -22.22
C ALA A 167 11.71 8.50 -21.60
N ASN A 168 11.18 8.78 -20.40
CA ASN A 168 10.25 7.90 -19.68
C ASN A 168 8.93 7.62 -20.44
N ASN A 169 8.58 8.47 -21.41
CA ASN A 169 7.41 8.30 -22.27
C ASN A 169 7.75 7.66 -23.64
N LYS A 170 9.03 7.48 -23.97
CA LYS A 170 9.44 6.90 -25.26
C LYS A 170 9.23 5.38 -25.28
N PRO A 171 8.60 4.83 -26.33
CA PRO A 171 8.43 3.39 -26.48
C PRO A 171 9.77 2.64 -26.35
N GLY A 172 9.81 1.64 -25.46
CA GLY A 172 10.99 0.80 -25.23
C GLY A 172 12.08 1.38 -24.32
N TYR A 173 12.00 2.65 -23.87
CA TYR A 173 12.97 3.20 -22.89
C TYR A 173 12.89 2.46 -21.55
N ASN A 174 11.69 2.36 -20.98
CA ASN A 174 11.47 1.67 -19.70
C ASN A 174 11.77 0.16 -19.79
N ASP A 175 11.47 -0.48 -20.93
CA ASP A 175 11.87 -1.88 -21.18
C ASP A 175 13.40 -2.03 -21.16
N ALA A 176 14.12 -1.09 -21.76
CA ALA A 176 15.57 -1.13 -21.79
C ALA A 176 16.20 -0.81 -20.44
N TYR A 177 15.62 0.11 -19.67
CA TYR A 177 15.98 0.34 -18.27
C TYR A 177 15.83 -0.95 -17.44
N ASP A 178 14.68 -1.62 -17.50
CA ASP A 178 14.43 -2.91 -16.81
C ASP A 178 15.45 -4.00 -17.20
N ILE A 179 15.90 -4.01 -18.46
CA ILE A 179 16.87 -4.99 -18.98
C ILE A 179 18.30 -4.63 -18.54
N ALA A 180 18.64 -3.34 -18.52
CA ALA A 180 19.93 -2.81 -18.10
C ALA A 180 20.13 -2.90 -16.58
N ASP A 181 19.09 -2.68 -15.77
CA ASP A 181 19.09 -2.92 -14.32
C ASP A 181 19.46 -4.38 -13.99
N ARG A 182 18.83 -5.35 -14.66
CA ARG A 182 19.26 -6.76 -14.56
C ARG A 182 20.73 -6.94 -14.97
N GLY A 183 21.20 -6.21 -15.97
CA GLY A 183 22.59 -6.21 -16.39
C GLY A 183 23.56 -5.71 -15.31
N ALA A 184 23.21 -4.64 -14.60
CA ALA A 184 23.95 -4.16 -13.44
C ALA A 184 24.02 -5.24 -12.35
N GLN A 185 22.87 -5.82 -11.97
CA GLN A 185 22.76 -6.84 -10.91
C GLN A 185 23.62 -8.09 -11.19
N VAL A 186 23.70 -8.56 -12.43
CA VAL A 186 24.52 -9.75 -12.81
C VAL A 186 25.96 -9.41 -13.23
N THR A 187 26.35 -8.14 -13.22
CA THR A 187 27.73 -7.73 -13.54
C THR A 187 28.80 -8.39 -12.65
N PRO A 188 28.58 -8.58 -11.33
CA PRO A 188 29.54 -9.28 -10.49
C PRO A 188 29.71 -10.77 -10.84
N ASP A 189 28.63 -11.44 -11.25
CA ASP A 189 28.67 -12.84 -11.69
C ASP A 189 29.56 -13.01 -12.93
N LEU A 190 29.61 -12.01 -13.81
CA LEU A 190 30.48 -12.00 -15.00
C LEU A 190 31.99 -12.04 -14.65
N VAL A 191 32.38 -11.58 -13.46
CA VAL A 191 33.77 -11.66 -13.00
C VAL A 191 34.07 -13.04 -12.42
N GLU A 192 33.15 -13.61 -11.64
CA GLU A 192 33.26 -14.98 -11.08
C GLU A 192 33.28 -16.03 -12.21
N GLU A 193 32.38 -15.92 -13.18
CA GLU A 193 32.32 -16.78 -14.37
C GLU A 193 33.57 -16.63 -15.26
N ALA A 194 34.19 -15.45 -15.29
CA ALA A 194 35.45 -15.25 -16.01
C ALA A 194 36.63 -15.89 -15.27
N GLN A 195 36.64 -15.85 -13.93
CA GLN A 195 37.64 -16.55 -13.12
C GLN A 195 37.55 -18.06 -13.31
N ASP A 196 36.35 -18.65 -13.29
CA ASP A 196 36.12 -20.08 -13.58
C ASP A 196 36.75 -20.50 -14.91
N VAL A 197 36.50 -19.72 -15.97
CA VAL A 197 37.02 -19.99 -17.31
C VAL A 197 38.54 -19.84 -17.35
N LEU A 198 39.12 -18.85 -16.66
CA LEU A 198 40.57 -18.67 -16.54
C LEU A 198 41.22 -19.83 -15.75
N ALA A 199 40.65 -20.23 -14.62
CA ALA A 199 41.10 -21.34 -13.78
C ALA A 199 41.12 -22.66 -14.56
N ALA A 200 40.03 -22.95 -15.27
CA ALA A 200 39.90 -24.14 -16.08
C ALA A 200 40.83 -24.09 -17.32
N THR A 201 41.06 -22.92 -17.91
CA THR A 201 42.03 -22.76 -19.02
C THR A 201 43.47 -22.98 -18.54
N ALA A 202 43.86 -22.42 -17.39
CA ALA A 202 45.18 -22.64 -16.80
C ALA A 202 45.41 -24.11 -16.44
N THR A 203 44.39 -24.78 -15.88
CA THR A 203 44.45 -26.21 -15.53
C THR A 203 44.49 -27.10 -16.79
N LEU A 204 43.78 -26.73 -17.86
CA LEU A 204 43.87 -27.41 -19.15
C LEU A 204 45.26 -27.26 -19.78
N ALA A 205 45.84 -26.06 -19.75
CA ALA A 205 47.18 -25.80 -20.27
C ALA A 205 48.25 -26.59 -19.49
N ALA A 206 48.13 -26.67 -18.16
CA ALA A 206 48.97 -27.52 -17.32
C ALA A 206 48.86 -29.01 -17.73
N GLY A 207 47.64 -29.56 -17.83
CA GLY A 207 47.41 -30.95 -18.24
C GLY A 207 47.93 -31.25 -19.64
N ALA A 208 47.70 -30.36 -20.61
CA ALA A 208 48.19 -30.49 -21.98
C ALA A 208 49.73 -30.43 -22.07
N THR A 209 50.36 -29.56 -21.26
CA THR A 209 51.83 -29.48 -21.16
C THR A 209 52.40 -30.79 -20.62
N VAL A 210 51.85 -31.32 -19.52
CA VAL A 210 52.27 -32.60 -18.95
C VAL A 210 52.07 -33.75 -19.94
N LEU A 211 50.92 -33.85 -20.61
CA LEU A 211 50.69 -34.87 -21.64
C LEU A 211 51.69 -34.78 -22.80
N THR A 212 52.07 -33.56 -23.21
CA THR A 212 53.04 -33.35 -24.29
C THR A 212 54.46 -33.77 -23.86
N VAL A 213 54.84 -33.49 -22.61
CA VAL A 213 56.11 -33.93 -22.00
C VAL A 213 56.15 -35.45 -21.83
N LEU A 214 55.03 -36.08 -21.47
CA LEU A 214 54.95 -37.54 -21.32
C LEU A 214 55.01 -38.28 -22.66
N HIS A 215 54.19 -37.89 -23.64
CA HIS A 215 54.26 -38.44 -25.00
C HIS A 215 53.50 -37.58 -26.03
N PRO A 216 54.14 -37.04 -27.10
CA PRO A 216 53.51 -36.10 -28.03
C PRO A 216 52.18 -36.57 -28.68
N LEU A 217 52.00 -37.88 -28.93
CA LEU A 217 50.74 -38.42 -29.49
C LEU A 217 49.53 -38.28 -28.54
N LEU A 218 49.71 -38.04 -27.24
CA LEU A 218 48.60 -37.89 -26.30
C LEU A 218 47.85 -36.56 -26.47
N LEU A 219 48.51 -35.53 -26.99
CA LEU A 219 47.91 -34.22 -27.25
C LEU A 219 46.81 -34.25 -28.35
N PRO A 220 47.04 -34.79 -29.57
CA PRO A 220 45.97 -34.91 -30.56
C PRO A 220 44.85 -35.88 -30.12
N LEU A 221 45.17 -36.91 -29.33
CA LEU A 221 44.19 -37.82 -28.73
C LEU A 221 43.27 -37.11 -27.72
N LEU A 222 43.82 -36.21 -26.88
CA LEU A 222 43.03 -35.35 -26.00
C LEU A 222 42.03 -34.51 -26.79
N PHE A 223 42.45 -33.87 -27.88
CA PHE A 223 41.54 -33.10 -28.75
C PHE A 223 40.44 -33.99 -29.33
N LEU A 224 40.77 -35.20 -29.80
CA LEU A 224 39.79 -36.15 -30.33
C LEU A 224 38.73 -36.55 -29.29
N ALA A 225 39.12 -36.78 -28.03
CA ALA A 225 38.19 -37.07 -26.93
C ALA A 225 37.29 -35.88 -26.55
N CYS A 226 37.86 -34.68 -26.53
CA CYS A 226 37.17 -33.48 -26.03
C CYS A 226 36.25 -32.81 -27.06
N LEU A 227 36.58 -32.85 -28.36
CA LEU A 227 35.85 -32.12 -29.40
C LEU A 227 34.36 -32.53 -29.53
N PRO A 228 33.97 -33.82 -29.51
CA PRO A 228 32.56 -34.21 -29.62
C PRO A 228 31.72 -33.73 -28.43
N GLN A 229 32.26 -33.85 -27.21
CA GLN A 229 31.61 -33.36 -25.99
C GLN A 229 31.47 -31.83 -26.04
N ALA A 230 32.52 -31.11 -26.41
CA ALA A 230 32.50 -29.66 -26.53
C ALA A 230 31.45 -29.16 -27.53
N ALA A 231 31.37 -29.78 -28.72
CA ALA A 231 30.36 -29.43 -29.72
C ALA A 231 28.93 -29.68 -29.24
N ALA A 232 28.69 -30.76 -28.50
CA ALA A 232 27.38 -31.09 -27.93
C ALA A 232 26.97 -30.12 -26.82
N TYR A 233 27.83 -29.85 -25.85
CA TYR A 233 27.56 -28.89 -24.78
C TYR A 233 27.30 -27.47 -25.32
N VAL A 234 28.07 -27.00 -26.31
CA VAL A 234 27.85 -25.68 -26.92
C VAL A 234 26.52 -25.61 -27.69
N ARG A 235 26.11 -26.69 -28.37
CA ARG A 235 24.77 -26.75 -29.01
C ARG A 235 23.64 -26.76 -27.98
N SER A 236 23.78 -27.55 -26.92
CA SER A 236 22.83 -27.60 -25.79
C SER A 236 22.67 -26.22 -25.12
N ALA A 237 23.80 -25.54 -24.85
CA ALA A 237 23.81 -24.17 -24.32
C ALA A 237 23.13 -23.16 -25.27
N ARG A 238 23.31 -23.29 -26.60
CA ARG A 238 22.63 -22.43 -27.59
C ARG A 238 21.12 -22.63 -27.57
N VAL A 239 20.62 -23.85 -27.42
CA VAL A 239 19.18 -24.14 -27.34
C VAL A 239 18.56 -23.50 -26.09
N LEU A 240 19.19 -23.68 -24.92
CA LEU A 240 18.77 -23.03 -23.67
C LEU A 240 18.80 -21.50 -23.77
N TYR A 241 19.82 -20.93 -24.42
CA TYR A 241 19.93 -19.49 -24.65
C TYR A 241 18.81 -18.95 -25.55
N LEU A 242 18.52 -19.62 -26.67
CA LEU A 242 17.44 -19.21 -27.58
C LEU A 242 16.07 -19.25 -26.92
N ALA A 243 15.81 -20.28 -26.11
CA ALA A 243 14.58 -20.36 -25.32
C ALA A 243 14.49 -19.25 -24.26
N GLY A 244 15.60 -18.89 -23.62
CA GLY A 244 15.64 -17.75 -22.69
C GLY A 244 15.41 -16.39 -23.36
N LEU A 245 15.76 -16.23 -24.64
CA LEU A 245 15.37 -15.07 -25.43
C LEU A 245 13.87 -15.09 -25.76
N GLU A 246 13.33 -16.25 -26.15
CA GLU A 246 11.90 -16.43 -26.46
C GLU A 246 11.01 -16.13 -25.24
N THR A 247 11.36 -16.65 -24.07
CA THR A 247 10.58 -16.43 -22.84
C THR A 247 10.82 -15.07 -22.19
N SER A 248 11.74 -14.25 -22.71
CA SER A 248 12.18 -13.00 -22.06
C SER A 248 11.05 -11.99 -21.82
N GLY A 249 10.19 -11.75 -22.82
CA GLY A 249 9.03 -10.85 -22.70
C GLY A 249 8.00 -11.37 -21.69
N ARG A 250 7.65 -12.66 -21.78
CA ARG A 250 6.76 -13.34 -20.84
C ARG A 250 7.29 -13.26 -19.40
N ARG A 251 8.59 -13.46 -19.20
CA ARG A 251 9.29 -13.28 -17.91
C ARG A 251 9.27 -11.84 -17.38
N ARG A 252 9.32 -10.80 -18.24
CA ARG A 252 9.14 -9.38 -17.81
C ARG A 252 7.73 -9.15 -17.26
N MET A 253 6.70 -9.61 -17.98
CA MET A 253 5.30 -9.44 -17.55
C MET A 253 5.01 -10.21 -16.25
N LEU A 254 5.56 -11.41 -16.05
CA LEU A 254 5.49 -12.11 -14.75
C LEU A 254 6.07 -11.28 -13.60
N ASN A 255 7.20 -10.59 -13.82
CA ASN A 255 7.80 -9.70 -12.81
C ASN A 255 6.91 -8.49 -12.50
N LYS A 256 6.34 -7.82 -13.50
CA LYS A 256 5.43 -6.67 -13.29
C LYS A 256 4.14 -7.09 -12.58
N LEU A 257 3.53 -8.21 -12.98
CA LEU A 257 2.37 -8.79 -12.29
C LEU A 257 2.69 -9.11 -10.82
N ARG A 258 3.84 -9.73 -10.55
CA ARG A 258 4.27 -10.05 -9.18
C ARG A 258 4.45 -8.78 -8.33
N TRP A 259 4.99 -7.70 -8.91
CA TRP A 259 5.10 -6.41 -8.23
C TRP A 259 3.73 -5.86 -7.87
N HIS A 260 2.86 -5.62 -8.85
CA HIS A 260 1.55 -4.98 -8.61
C HIS A 260 0.55 -5.82 -7.80
N MET A 261 0.63 -7.15 -7.81
CA MET A 261 -0.21 -7.99 -6.95
C MET A 261 0.20 -7.95 -5.46
N ALA A 262 1.45 -7.61 -5.15
CA ALA A 262 2.01 -7.65 -3.80
C ALA A 262 2.32 -6.26 -3.21
N TYR A 263 2.24 -5.20 -4.03
CA TYR A 263 2.52 -3.83 -3.60
C TYR A 263 1.41 -3.27 -2.71
N GLN A 264 1.75 -2.43 -1.73
CA GLN A 264 0.79 -1.95 -0.73
C GLN A 264 -0.30 -1.07 -1.34
N GLU A 265 0.07 -0.14 -2.23
CA GLU A 265 -0.84 0.86 -2.83
C GLU A 265 -1.98 0.22 -3.64
N SER A 266 -1.71 -0.86 -4.37
CA SER A 266 -2.73 -1.59 -5.13
C SER A 266 -3.55 -2.56 -4.27
N SER A 267 -3.14 -2.83 -3.03
CA SER A 267 -3.67 -3.95 -2.26
C SER A 267 -5.13 -3.80 -1.82
N GLU A 268 -5.66 -2.57 -1.77
CA GLU A 268 -7.07 -2.29 -1.53
C GLU A 268 -7.91 -2.70 -2.76
N GLU A 269 -7.58 -2.16 -3.94
CA GLU A 269 -8.22 -2.50 -5.22
C GLU A 269 -8.14 -4.01 -5.52
N MET A 270 -6.97 -4.64 -5.28
CA MET A 270 -6.79 -6.09 -5.48
C MET A 270 -7.78 -6.96 -4.69
N ARG A 271 -8.24 -6.48 -3.52
CA ARG A 271 -9.20 -7.17 -2.65
C ARG A 271 -10.63 -6.73 -2.95
N ALA A 272 -10.91 -5.42 -2.99
CA ALA A 272 -12.23 -4.86 -3.21
C ALA A 272 -12.81 -5.25 -4.58
N CYS A 273 -12.00 -5.23 -5.63
CA CYS A 273 -12.40 -5.64 -6.98
C CYS A 273 -12.24 -7.15 -7.22
N LEU A 274 -11.90 -7.94 -6.20
CA LEU A 274 -11.65 -9.38 -6.27
C LEU A 274 -10.66 -9.77 -7.40
N ALA A 275 -9.67 -8.91 -7.70
CA ALA A 275 -8.75 -9.09 -8.82
C ALA A 275 -7.71 -10.21 -8.60
N GLY A 276 -7.50 -10.64 -7.34
CA GLY A 276 -6.54 -11.69 -6.97
C GLY A 276 -6.66 -12.99 -7.79
N PRO A 277 -7.83 -13.68 -7.80
CA PRO A 277 -8.04 -14.87 -8.63
C PRO A 277 -7.80 -14.65 -10.13
N PHE A 278 -8.22 -13.51 -10.68
CA PHE A 278 -8.03 -13.16 -12.09
C PHE A 278 -6.53 -13.02 -12.44
N LEU A 279 -5.80 -12.20 -11.69
CA LEU A 279 -4.38 -11.95 -11.95
C LEU A 279 -3.50 -13.16 -11.63
N THR A 280 -3.80 -13.92 -10.57
CA THR A 280 -3.07 -15.17 -10.29
C THR A 280 -3.35 -16.25 -11.35
N GLY A 281 -4.58 -16.32 -11.88
CA GLY A 281 -4.91 -17.17 -13.02
C GLY A 281 -4.12 -16.79 -14.28
N ARG A 282 -3.98 -15.49 -14.57
CA ARG A 282 -3.17 -14.99 -15.69
C ARG A 282 -1.67 -15.25 -15.49
N TYR A 283 -1.16 -15.04 -14.27
CA TYR A 283 0.21 -15.35 -13.89
C TYR A 283 0.54 -16.84 -14.11
N ARG A 284 -0.35 -17.76 -13.68
CA ARG A 284 -0.17 -19.21 -13.90
C ARG A 284 -0.06 -19.56 -15.39
N ARG A 285 -1.02 -19.13 -16.22
CA ARG A 285 -0.99 -19.39 -17.69
C ARG A 285 0.32 -18.90 -18.33
N LEU A 286 0.75 -17.70 -17.97
CA LEU A 286 1.98 -17.11 -18.50
C LEU A 286 3.23 -17.88 -18.01
N ALA A 287 3.27 -18.25 -16.73
CA ALA A 287 4.34 -19.08 -16.17
C ALA A 287 4.40 -20.47 -16.81
N ASP A 288 3.25 -21.11 -17.07
CA ASP A 288 3.19 -22.41 -17.73
C ASP A 288 3.70 -22.36 -19.17
N SER A 289 3.42 -21.29 -19.92
CA SER A 289 3.99 -21.07 -21.26
C SER A 289 5.52 -20.94 -21.24
N VAL A 290 6.07 -20.23 -20.24
CA VAL A 290 7.52 -20.08 -20.01
C VAL A 290 8.13 -21.43 -19.65
N ASN A 291 7.54 -22.13 -18.68
CA ASN A 291 7.97 -23.44 -18.24
C ASN A 291 7.88 -24.49 -19.38
N ALA A 292 6.89 -24.41 -20.28
CA ALA A 292 6.76 -25.30 -21.42
C ALA A 292 7.90 -25.11 -22.44
N ALA A 293 8.19 -23.85 -22.82
CA ALA A 293 9.30 -23.53 -23.71
C ALA A 293 10.66 -23.94 -23.11
N GLU A 294 10.87 -23.69 -21.82
CA GLU A 294 12.10 -24.04 -21.11
C GLU A 294 12.26 -25.55 -20.91
N ARG A 295 11.18 -26.29 -20.62
CA ARG A 295 11.18 -27.77 -20.59
C ARG A 295 11.51 -28.36 -21.96
N LYS A 296 10.93 -27.84 -23.05
CA LYS A 296 11.27 -28.25 -24.42
C LYS A 296 12.75 -28.04 -24.72
N ALA A 297 13.28 -26.86 -24.38
CA ALA A 297 14.68 -26.51 -24.58
C ALA A 297 15.63 -27.38 -23.74
N ALA A 298 15.29 -27.64 -22.47
CA ALA A 298 16.04 -28.53 -21.59
C ALA A 298 16.06 -29.98 -22.13
N ASN A 299 14.92 -30.51 -22.58
CA ASN A 299 14.85 -31.86 -23.17
C ASN A 299 15.68 -31.97 -24.45
N THR A 300 15.59 -31.00 -25.36
CA THR A 300 16.44 -30.95 -26.56
C THR A 300 17.92 -30.80 -26.19
N GLY A 301 18.25 -29.97 -25.21
CA GLY A 301 19.61 -29.82 -24.69
C GLY A 301 20.16 -31.08 -24.02
N ALA A 302 19.32 -31.86 -23.34
CA ALA A 302 19.67 -33.13 -22.73
C ALA A 302 19.94 -34.20 -23.79
N TRP A 303 19.12 -34.31 -24.84
CA TRP A 303 19.38 -35.20 -25.98
C TRP A 303 20.68 -34.85 -26.71
N MET A 304 20.96 -33.55 -26.92
CA MET A 304 22.24 -33.11 -27.47
C MET A 304 23.41 -33.49 -26.54
N GLY A 305 23.25 -33.32 -25.23
CA GLY A 305 24.23 -33.72 -24.22
C GLY A 305 24.49 -35.23 -24.22
N LEU A 306 23.44 -36.06 -24.32
CA LEU A 306 23.55 -37.53 -24.39
C LEU A 306 24.30 -37.97 -25.65
N ALA A 307 23.94 -37.43 -26.82
CA ALA A 307 24.67 -37.71 -28.06
C ALA A 307 26.15 -37.32 -27.96
N GLY A 308 26.45 -36.19 -27.30
CA GLY A 308 27.82 -35.77 -26.98
C GLY A 308 28.56 -36.69 -26.03
N ALA A 309 27.88 -37.18 -24.98
CA ALA A 309 28.43 -38.10 -24.01
C ALA A 309 28.77 -39.45 -24.64
N VAL A 310 27.89 -40.00 -25.50
CA VAL A 310 28.13 -41.23 -26.27
C VAL A 310 29.32 -41.05 -27.21
N ALA A 311 29.33 -39.99 -28.03
CA ALA A 311 30.44 -39.73 -28.95
C ALA A 311 31.78 -39.49 -28.22
N GLY A 312 31.75 -38.78 -27.10
CA GLY A 312 32.91 -38.58 -26.23
C GLY A 312 33.36 -39.85 -25.51
N GLY A 313 32.44 -40.76 -25.18
CA GLY A 313 32.76 -42.07 -24.60
C GLY A 313 33.48 -42.97 -25.62
N ILE A 314 32.99 -43.02 -26.86
CA ILE A 314 33.66 -43.71 -27.98
C ILE A 314 35.05 -43.14 -28.22
N ALA A 315 35.18 -41.80 -28.29
CA ALA A 315 36.46 -41.15 -28.47
C ALA A 315 37.41 -41.39 -27.27
N SER A 316 36.91 -41.39 -26.04
CA SER A 316 37.68 -41.74 -24.84
C SER A 316 38.17 -43.19 -24.87
N ALA A 317 37.33 -44.14 -25.33
CA ALA A 317 37.74 -45.53 -25.50
C ALA A 317 38.88 -45.68 -26.53
N ALA A 318 38.87 -44.88 -27.61
CA ALA A 318 39.99 -44.82 -28.55
C ALA A 318 41.27 -44.25 -27.90
N VAL A 319 41.17 -43.24 -27.02
CA VAL A 319 42.32 -42.74 -26.26
C VAL A 319 42.86 -43.80 -25.28
N TRP A 320 42.00 -44.51 -24.56
CA TRP A 320 42.41 -45.61 -23.68
C TRP A 320 43.06 -46.76 -24.45
N ALA A 321 42.53 -47.13 -25.62
CA ALA A 321 43.12 -48.13 -26.49
C ALA A 321 44.51 -47.70 -27.02
N ALA A 322 44.67 -46.43 -27.39
CA ALA A 322 45.96 -45.88 -27.80
C ALA A 322 46.96 -45.82 -26.64
N LEU A 323 46.52 -45.47 -25.42
CA LEU A 323 47.34 -45.50 -24.21
C LEU A 323 47.82 -46.92 -23.88
N LEU A 324 46.91 -47.90 -23.95
CA LEU A 324 47.21 -49.32 -23.78
C LEU A 324 48.19 -49.82 -24.84
N TRP A 325 48.04 -49.39 -26.09
CA TRP A 325 48.98 -49.72 -27.18
C TRP A 325 50.36 -49.10 -26.97
N LEU A 326 50.46 -47.86 -26.47
CA LEU A 326 51.74 -47.23 -26.14
C LEU A 326 52.46 -47.95 -24.99
N LEU A 327 51.71 -48.43 -23.98
CA LEU A 327 52.24 -49.27 -22.90
C LEU A 327 52.68 -50.65 -23.42
N ALA A 328 51.80 -51.35 -24.14
CA ALA A 328 52.05 -52.72 -24.64
C ALA A 328 53.16 -52.77 -25.70
N SER A 329 53.37 -51.70 -26.47
CA SER A 329 54.49 -51.59 -27.42
C SER A 329 55.80 -51.08 -26.80
N GLY A 330 55.85 -50.89 -25.47
CA GLY A 330 57.05 -50.42 -24.76
C GLY A 330 57.46 -48.99 -25.06
N ARG A 331 56.65 -48.22 -25.81
CA ARG A 331 56.92 -46.82 -26.18
C ARG A 331 56.70 -45.83 -25.04
N MET A 332 56.10 -46.28 -23.93
CA MET A 332 55.83 -45.48 -22.75
C MET A 332 55.96 -46.35 -21.50
N SER A 333 56.57 -45.83 -20.43
CA SER A 333 56.70 -46.56 -19.16
C SER A 333 55.37 -46.62 -18.41
N LEU A 334 55.23 -47.62 -17.51
CA LEU A 334 54.04 -47.76 -16.66
C LEU A 334 53.76 -46.49 -15.83
N ALA A 335 54.81 -45.83 -15.34
CA ALA A 335 54.71 -44.59 -14.59
C ALA A 335 54.30 -43.37 -15.45
N ALA A 336 54.80 -43.27 -16.67
CA ALA A 336 54.35 -42.25 -17.62
C ALA A 336 52.88 -42.48 -18.03
N GLY A 337 52.47 -43.75 -18.21
CA GLY A 337 51.07 -44.11 -18.45
C GLY A 337 50.15 -43.73 -17.27
N GLY A 338 50.58 -44.00 -16.04
CA GLY A 338 49.87 -43.58 -14.82
C GLY A 338 49.68 -42.06 -14.75
N GLY A 339 50.74 -41.28 -14.98
CA GLY A 339 50.63 -39.82 -15.06
C GLY A 339 49.71 -39.32 -16.17
N ALA A 340 49.74 -39.99 -17.33
CA ALA A 340 48.86 -39.67 -18.46
C ALA A 340 47.38 -39.91 -18.14
N VAL A 341 47.02 -40.94 -17.33
CA VAL A 341 45.65 -41.15 -16.83
C VAL A 341 45.15 -39.91 -16.07
N PHE A 342 45.90 -39.46 -15.07
CA PHE A 342 45.52 -38.30 -14.24
C PHE A 342 45.51 -36.99 -15.04
N ALA A 343 46.46 -36.79 -15.95
CA ALA A 343 46.50 -35.60 -16.80
C ALA A 343 45.33 -35.57 -17.80
N LEU A 344 44.95 -36.72 -18.38
CA LEU A 344 43.79 -36.84 -19.27
C LEU A 344 42.47 -36.59 -18.53
N GLN A 345 42.30 -37.14 -17.32
CA GLN A 345 41.13 -36.86 -16.47
C GLN A 345 41.05 -35.37 -16.11
N THR A 346 42.16 -34.77 -15.69
CA THR A 346 42.27 -33.35 -15.33
C THR A 346 41.94 -32.43 -16.52
N ALA A 347 42.47 -32.74 -17.71
CA ALA A 347 42.17 -32.01 -18.93
C ALA A 347 40.69 -32.13 -19.34
N THR A 348 40.11 -33.33 -19.26
CA THR A 348 38.69 -33.57 -19.57
C THR A 348 37.74 -32.87 -18.59
N GLY A 349 38.11 -32.78 -17.31
CA GLY A 349 37.39 -31.97 -16.32
C GLY A 349 37.49 -30.47 -16.62
N SER A 350 38.69 -30.01 -16.98
CA SER A 350 38.96 -28.61 -17.34
C SER A 350 38.19 -28.16 -18.58
N VAL A 351 38.09 -29.01 -19.62
CA VAL A 351 37.25 -28.73 -20.80
C VAL A 351 35.78 -28.54 -20.41
N ARG A 352 35.22 -29.40 -19.56
CA ARG A 352 33.85 -29.24 -19.04
C ARG A 352 33.69 -27.93 -18.25
N GLY A 353 34.69 -27.55 -17.45
CA GLY A 353 34.75 -26.27 -16.76
C GLY A 353 34.68 -25.06 -17.71
N ILE A 354 35.55 -25.04 -18.74
CA ILE A 354 35.59 -23.96 -19.75
C ILE A 354 34.25 -23.83 -20.49
N ILE A 355 33.60 -24.95 -20.85
CA ILE A 355 32.34 -24.88 -21.60
C ILE A 355 31.19 -24.41 -20.70
N ASN A 356 31.09 -24.93 -19.47
CA ASN A 356 30.04 -24.55 -18.53
C ASN A 356 30.19 -23.08 -18.10
N GLY A 357 31.40 -22.66 -17.71
CA GLY A 357 31.72 -21.28 -17.39
C GLY A 357 31.54 -20.36 -18.60
N GLY A 358 31.98 -20.76 -19.79
CA GLY A 358 31.83 -19.97 -21.01
C GLY A 358 30.38 -19.81 -21.48
N ALA A 359 29.54 -20.84 -21.31
CA ALA A 359 28.11 -20.76 -21.60
C ALA A 359 27.37 -19.83 -20.63
N ARG A 360 27.78 -19.80 -19.35
CA ARG A 360 27.32 -18.81 -18.38
C ARG A 360 27.80 -17.40 -18.77
N LEU A 361 29.11 -17.22 -18.94
CA LEU A 361 29.76 -15.93 -19.25
C LEU A 361 29.19 -15.28 -20.52
N VAL A 362 28.85 -16.06 -21.56
CA VAL A 362 28.16 -15.54 -22.74
C VAL A 362 26.76 -15.05 -22.38
N ARG A 363 25.96 -15.84 -21.64
CA ARG A 363 24.60 -15.47 -21.21
C ARG A 363 24.61 -14.19 -20.37
N THR A 364 25.41 -14.17 -19.32
CA THR A 364 25.60 -13.03 -18.41
C THR A 364 26.14 -11.81 -19.17
N GLY A 365 27.07 -12.04 -20.10
CA GLY A 365 27.64 -11.01 -20.96
C GLY A 365 26.64 -10.31 -21.88
N TRP A 366 25.47 -10.90 -22.19
CA TRP A 366 24.40 -10.20 -22.89
C TRP A 366 23.68 -9.19 -22.01
N TYR A 367 23.35 -9.54 -20.77
CA TYR A 367 22.73 -8.59 -19.83
C TYR A 367 23.69 -7.44 -19.52
N VAL A 368 24.98 -7.73 -19.29
CA VAL A 368 26.01 -6.70 -19.11
C VAL A 368 26.25 -5.88 -20.38
N GLN A 369 26.09 -6.47 -21.57
CA GLN A 369 26.11 -5.71 -22.82
C GLN A 369 24.88 -4.81 -22.96
N ASP A 370 23.68 -5.25 -22.59
CA ASP A 370 22.48 -4.40 -22.64
C ASP A 370 22.59 -3.23 -21.64
N TRP A 371 23.13 -3.47 -20.45
CA TRP A 371 23.52 -2.41 -19.50
C TRP A 371 24.51 -1.43 -20.11
N GLN A 372 25.59 -1.91 -20.76
CA GLN A 372 26.55 -1.03 -21.45
C GLN A 372 25.90 -0.26 -22.61
N ASN A 373 25.04 -0.88 -23.42
CA ASN A 373 24.34 -0.20 -24.51
C ASN A 373 23.41 0.91 -23.98
N PHE A 374 22.76 0.68 -22.83
CA PHE A 374 21.95 1.67 -22.14
C PHE A 374 22.82 2.82 -21.61
N LEU A 375 23.96 2.53 -20.95
CA LEU A 375 24.87 3.57 -20.45
C LEU A 375 25.54 4.39 -21.57
N ASP A 376 26.02 3.74 -22.63
CA ASP A 376 26.77 4.38 -23.72
C ASP A 376 25.92 5.38 -24.53
N ASN A 377 24.57 5.38 -24.37
CA ASN A 377 23.67 6.24 -25.13
C ASN A 377 22.53 6.88 -24.31
N ALA A 378 22.19 6.38 -23.11
CA ALA A 378 20.89 6.59 -22.44
C ALA A 378 19.69 6.48 -23.40
N HIS A 379 19.74 5.55 -24.37
CA HIS A 379 18.78 5.42 -25.47
C HIS A 379 18.64 6.66 -26.38
N GLY A 380 19.75 7.40 -26.57
CA GLY A 380 19.82 8.67 -27.30
C GLY A 380 19.10 9.81 -26.59
N GLN A 381 18.93 9.71 -25.27
CA GLN A 381 18.17 10.67 -24.44
C GLN A 381 19.01 11.25 -23.29
N ALA A 382 20.34 11.12 -23.33
CA ALA A 382 21.18 11.71 -22.30
C ALA A 382 21.09 13.25 -22.39
N MET A 383 20.88 13.94 -21.27
CA MET A 383 20.77 15.40 -21.26
C MET A 383 22.04 16.07 -21.79
N ILE A 384 23.21 15.43 -21.69
CA ILE A 384 24.47 15.94 -22.25
C ILE A 384 24.48 16.02 -23.79
N ASP A 385 23.57 15.32 -24.47
CA ASP A 385 23.41 15.36 -25.93
C ASP A 385 22.40 16.44 -26.38
N SER A 386 21.51 16.88 -25.49
CA SER A 386 20.37 17.79 -25.78
C SER A 386 20.39 19.13 -25.03
N ARG A 387 21.21 19.25 -23.98
CA ARG A 387 21.37 20.47 -23.16
C ARG A 387 22.77 21.04 -23.29
N GLY A 388 22.87 22.36 -23.18
CA GLY A 388 24.13 23.07 -23.05
C GLY A 388 24.70 23.01 -21.63
N THR A 389 25.70 23.86 -21.39
CA THR A 389 26.45 23.92 -20.13
C THR A 389 26.52 25.34 -19.56
N ALA A 390 25.67 26.26 -20.04
CA ALA A 390 25.66 27.63 -19.56
C ALA A 390 25.07 27.73 -18.15
N SER A 391 25.75 28.43 -17.26
CA SER A 391 25.25 28.76 -15.91
C SER A 391 24.51 30.10 -15.91
N LEU A 392 23.42 30.20 -15.16
CA LEU A 392 22.77 31.49 -14.90
C LEU A 392 23.64 32.35 -13.95
N PRO A 393 23.90 33.63 -14.26
CA PRO A 393 24.74 34.49 -13.41
C PRO A 393 24.01 34.98 -12.15
N ALA A 394 22.68 34.95 -12.14
CA ALA A 394 21.82 35.36 -11.05
C ALA A 394 20.47 34.64 -11.13
N ALA A 395 19.68 34.68 -10.05
CA ALA A 395 18.31 34.18 -10.04
C ALA A 395 17.45 34.93 -11.09
N PRO A 396 16.75 34.25 -12.02
CA PRO A 396 16.03 34.91 -13.11
C PRO A 396 14.83 35.75 -12.66
N GLU A 397 14.57 36.87 -13.33
CA GLU A 397 13.45 37.77 -13.02
C GLU A 397 12.19 37.46 -13.86
N ARG A 398 12.36 36.91 -15.06
CA ARG A 398 11.27 36.59 -15.99
C ARG A 398 11.46 35.23 -16.64
N PHE A 399 10.38 34.47 -16.69
CA PHE A 399 10.30 33.16 -17.35
C PHE A 399 9.39 33.33 -18.57
N GLU A 400 9.89 33.03 -19.77
CA GLU A 400 9.17 33.24 -21.03
C GLU A 400 9.05 31.93 -21.83
N VAL A 401 7.87 31.71 -22.40
CA VAL A 401 7.53 30.69 -23.38
C VAL A 401 7.18 31.44 -24.65
N ARG A 402 7.89 31.15 -25.75
CA ARG A 402 7.81 31.89 -27.01
C ARG A 402 7.40 30.95 -28.15
N ASP A 403 6.16 31.10 -28.59
CA ASP A 403 5.55 30.44 -29.75
C ASP A 403 5.71 28.91 -29.72
N VAL A 404 5.58 28.33 -28.52
CA VAL A 404 5.93 26.92 -28.27
C VAL A 404 4.87 25.96 -28.77
N THR A 405 5.33 24.98 -29.56
CA THR A 405 4.60 23.76 -29.89
C THR A 405 5.29 22.57 -29.21
N TYR A 406 4.53 21.66 -28.62
CA TYR A 406 5.08 20.45 -28.01
C TYR A 406 4.19 19.22 -28.27
N ARG A 407 4.82 18.13 -28.72
CA ARG A 407 4.20 16.82 -28.94
C ARG A 407 4.94 15.75 -28.14
N TYR A 408 4.21 14.95 -27.36
CA TYR A 408 4.78 13.73 -26.76
C TYR A 408 5.06 12.70 -27.86
N ASP A 409 6.13 11.93 -27.70
CA ASP A 409 6.50 10.90 -28.68
C ASP A 409 5.36 9.88 -28.87
N GLY A 410 5.11 9.48 -30.12
CA GLY A 410 3.97 8.63 -30.50
C GLY A 410 2.57 9.25 -30.35
N ALA A 411 2.41 10.48 -29.86
CA ALA A 411 1.09 11.09 -29.71
C ALA A 411 0.51 11.58 -31.07
N PRO A 412 -0.80 11.37 -31.34
CA PRO A 412 -1.42 11.73 -32.62
C PRO A 412 -1.72 13.23 -32.78
N LYS A 413 -1.59 14.01 -31.70
CA LYS A 413 -1.86 15.46 -31.66
C LYS A 413 -0.84 16.16 -30.76
N ASP A 414 -0.61 17.43 -31.02
CA ASP A 414 0.17 18.30 -30.13
C ASP A 414 -0.52 18.45 -28.77
N SER A 415 0.28 18.50 -27.70
CA SER A 415 -0.20 18.83 -26.36
C SER A 415 -0.26 20.35 -26.14
N LEU A 416 0.53 21.12 -26.90
CA LEU A 416 0.55 22.58 -26.95
C LEU A 416 0.82 23.00 -28.39
N SER A 417 0.15 24.05 -28.88
CA SER A 417 0.30 24.55 -30.25
C SER A 417 0.45 26.07 -30.26
N ASN A 418 1.62 26.57 -30.62
CA ASN A 418 1.93 28.00 -30.71
C ASN A 418 1.52 28.79 -29.45
N VAL A 419 2.02 28.35 -28.28
CA VAL A 419 1.71 28.95 -26.97
C VAL A 419 2.80 29.95 -26.59
N SER A 420 2.39 31.19 -26.34
CA SER A 420 3.25 32.27 -25.83
C SER A 420 2.77 32.74 -24.46
N LEU A 421 3.64 32.67 -23.46
CA LEU A 421 3.35 33.01 -22.05
C LEU A 421 4.59 33.65 -21.41
N HIS A 422 4.40 34.52 -20.42
CA HIS A 422 5.49 34.87 -19.51
C HIS A 422 5.00 34.90 -18.07
N VAL A 423 5.91 34.75 -17.11
CA VAL A 423 5.68 34.89 -15.66
C VAL A 423 6.83 35.72 -15.09
N LYS A 424 6.54 36.76 -14.31
CA LYS A 424 7.55 37.63 -13.69
C LYS A 424 7.70 37.34 -12.20
N ARG A 425 8.87 37.66 -11.63
CA ARG A 425 9.04 37.76 -10.18
C ARG A 425 8.09 38.83 -9.62
N GLY A 426 7.42 38.56 -8.50
CA GLY A 426 6.38 39.44 -7.96
C GLY A 426 4.98 39.16 -8.48
N GLU A 427 4.81 38.22 -9.44
CA GLU A 427 3.54 37.92 -10.11
C GLU A 427 3.06 36.49 -9.78
N ILE A 428 1.80 36.36 -9.39
CA ILE A 428 1.08 35.08 -9.34
C ILE A 428 0.25 34.92 -10.62
N VAL A 429 0.64 33.97 -11.46
CA VAL A 429 -0.10 33.57 -12.66
C VAL A 429 -0.84 32.25 -12.39
N ALA A 430 -2.16 32.26 -12.54
CA ALA A 430 -2.98 31.06 -12.48
C ALA A 430 -3.22 30.48 -13.88
N LEU A 431 -3.02 29.17 -14.04
CA LEU A 431 -3.26 28.43 -15.29
C LEU A 431 -4.46 27.51 -15.12
N VAL A 432 -5.52 27.80 -15.88
CA VAL A 432 -6.85 27.19 -15.78
C VAL A 432 -7.22 26.53 -17.10
N GLY A 433 -8.04 25.48 -17.07
CA GLY A 433 -8.52 24.79 -18.27
C GLY A 433 -8.96 23.36 -17.98
N GLU A 434 -9.55 22.71 -18.96
CA GLU A 434 -10.04 21.33 -18.82
C GLU A 434 -8.91 20.31 -18.63
N ASN A 435 -9.26 19.09 -18.20
CA ASN A 435 -8.29 18.01 -18.08
C ASN A 435 -7.82 17.56 -19.47
N GLY A 436 -6.50 17.45 -19.65
CA GLY A 436 -5.89 17.21 -20.96
C GLY A 436 -5.62 18.45 -21.81
N SER A 437 -5.97 19.67 -21.37
CA SER A 437 -5.75 20.89 -22.18
C SER A 437 -4.28 21.32 -22.35
N GLY A 438 -3.34 20.65 -21.68
CA GLY A 438 -1.89 20.89 -21.79
C GLY A 438 -1.22 21.54 -20.56
N LYS A 439 -1.97 21.84 -19.49
CA LYS A 439 -1.51 22.61 -18.31
C LYS A 439 -0.19 22.07 -17.72
N THR A 440 -0.16 20.79 -17.37
CA THR A 440 1.01 20.10 -16.81
C THR A 440 2.17 19.95 -17.80
N THR A 441 1.90 20.02 -19.12
CA THR A 441 2.96 20.08 -20.14
C THR A 441 3.60 21.46 -20.15
N LEU A 442 2.80 22.53 -20.11
CA LEU A 442 3.27 23.91 -20.10
C LEU A 442 4.08 24.24 -18.84
N SER A 443 3.69 23.74 -17.67
CA SER A 443 4.48 23.88 -16.45
C SER A 443 5.81 23.13 -16.51
N ARG A 444 5.86 21.91 -17.03
CA ARG A 444 7.11 21.16 -17.22
C ARG A 444 8.08 21.87 -18.17
N LEU A 445 7.57 22.47 -19.25
CA LEU A 445 8.34 23.30 -20.17
C LEU A 445 8.87 24.56 -19.47
N LEU A 446 8.04 25.30 -18.75
CA LEU A 446 8.45 26.50 -18.01
C LEU A 446 9.55 26.19 -16.96
N CYS A 447 9.44 25.05 -16.27
CA CYS A 447 10.45 24.52 -15.36
C CYS A 447 11.74 24.00 -16.04
N GLY A 448 11.83 24.00 -17.38
CA GLY A 448 12.95 23.42 -18.12
C GLY A 448 13.05 21.89 -18.02
N LEU A 449 12.02 21.20 -17.48
CA LEU A 449 11.98 19.74 -17.34
C LEU A 449 11.69 19.04 -18.67
N LEU A 450 11.15 19.76 -19.64
CA LEU A 450 10.99 19.35 -21.03
C LEU A 450 11.56 20.45 -21.93
N LEU A 451 12.03 20.08 -23.12
CA LEU A 451 12.34 21.02 -24.19
C LEU A 451 11.15 21.14 -25.16
N PRO A 452 10.91 22.31 -25.75
CA PRO A 452 9.88 22.48 -26.77
C PRO A 452 10.20 21.70 -28.05
N THR A 453 9.19 21.33 -28.84
CA THR A 453 9.39 20.73 -30.17
C THR A 453 9.64 21.82 -31.22
N GLU A 454 8.93 22.94 -31.11
CA GLU A 454 9.15 24.17 -31.86
C GLU A 454 8.95 25.36 -30.90
N GLY A 455 9.52 26.52 -31.22
CA GLY A 455 9.56 27.67 -30.32
C GLY A 455 10.70 27.58 -29.30
N ASP A 456 10.68 28.45 -28.29
CA ASP A 456 11.73 28.57 -27.27
C ASP A 456 11.13 28.78 -25.86
N VAL A 457 11.85 28.31 -24.84
CA VAL A 457 11.57 28.65 -23.43
C VAL A 457 12.83 29.26 -22.85
N ALA A 458 12.75 30.55 -22.51
CA ALA A 458 13.86 31.34 -22.04
C ALA A 458 13.65 31.84 -20.61
N TRP A 459 14.72 31.85 -19.83
CA TRP A 459 14.76 32.50 -18.52
C TRP A 459 15.62 33.76 -18.66
N ASP A 460 14.98 34.92 -18.55
CA ASP A 460 15.42 36.25 -18.97
C ASP A 460 15.94 36.30 -20.43
N HIS A 461 17.20 35.92 -20.63
CA HIS A 461 17.90 35.99 -21.92
C HIS A 461 18.52 34.65 -22.37
N ALA A 462 18.49 33.60 -21.52
CA ALA A 462 19.07 32.29 -21.82
C ALA A 462 17.99 31.26 -22.13
N SER A 463 18.14 30.51 -23.24
CA SER A 463 17.25 29.38 -23.52
C SER A 463 17.51 28.23 -22.56
N THR A 464 16.44 27.57 -22.11
CA THR A 464 16.50 26.34 -21.29
C THR A 464 17.11 25.13 -22.01
N ALA A 465 17.35 25.24 -23.33
CA ALA A 465 18.16 24.30 -24.09
C ALA A 465 19.68 24.53 -23.90
N ASP A 466 20.13 25.78 -23.73
CA ASP A 466 21.56 26.12 -23.62
C ASP A 466 22.11 26.04 -22.19
N LEU A 467 21.22 26.00 -21.20
CA LEU A 467 21.57 25.96 -19.77
C LEU A 467 21.99 24.56 -19.30
N ASP A 468 22.92 24.53 -18.33
CA ASP A 468 23.15 23.33 -17.52
C ASP A 468 21.85 23.01 -16.73
N PRO A 469 21.25 21.81 -16.90
CA PRO A 469 19.95 21.50 -16.30
C PRO A 469 20.00 21.46 -14.77
N TRP A 470 21.11 21.03 -14.16
CA TRP A 470 21.23 20.92 -12.72
C TRP A 470 21.25 22.29 -12.04
N GLY A 471 22.14 23.19 -12.49
CA GLY A 471 22.18 24.58 -12.04
C GLY A 471 20.91 25.36 -12.35
N ALA A 472 20.27 25.12 -13.50
CA ALA A 472 18.97 25.71 -13.81
C ALA A 472 17.89 25.26 -12.80
N TRP A 473 17.79 23.96 -12.51
CA TRP A 473 16.77 23.45 -11.60
C TRP A 473 16.94 23.90 -10.15
N GLU A 474 18.11 24.34 -9.69
CA GLU A 474 18.27 25.00 -8.37
C GLU A 474 17.27 26.17 -8.20
N HIS A 475 17.02 26.92 -9.28
CA HIS A 475 16.09 28.06 -9.31
C HIS A 475 14.61 27.67 -9.44
N VAL A 476 14.25 26.38 -9.46
CA VAL A 476 12.87 25.88 -9.62
C VAL A 476 12.40 25.13 -8.38
N ALA A 477 11.24 25.48 -7.85
CA ALA A 477 10.49 24.71 -6.86
C ALA A 477 9.20 24.19 -7.51
N LEU A 478 9.04 22.87 -7.55
CA LEU A 478 7.86 22.22 -8.14
C LEU A 478 7.09 21.43 -7.08
N VAL A 479 5.80 21.71 -6.96
CA VAL A 479 4.81 20.84 -6.31
C VAL A 479 4.04 20.13 -7.43
N PRO A 480 4.36 18.87 -7.75
CA PRO A 480 3.66 18.12 -8.80
C PRO A 480 2.33 17.56 -8.29
N GLN A 481 1.37 17.39 -9.21
CA GLN A 481 0.05 16.81 -8.94
C GLN A 481 0.14 15.41 -8.27
N LYS A 482 1.16 14.63 -8.64
CA LYS A 482 1.54 13.38 -7.97
C LYS A 482 2.95 13.53 -7.43
N PHE A 483 3.09 13.49 -6.11
CA PHE A 483 4.36 13.65 -5.40
C PHE A 483 4.91 12.33 -4.86
N THR A 484 6.23 12.25 -4.72
CA THR A 484 6.91 11.04 -4.22
C THR A 484 6.88 10.98 -2.69
N TYR A 485 6.45 9.82 -2.19
CA TYR A 485 6.58 9.37 -0.81
C TYR A 485 7.99 8.82 -0.60
N LEU A 486 8.90 9.63 -0.04
CA LEU A 486 10.23 9.16 0.32
C LEU A 486 10.23 8.74 1.80
N PRO A 487 10.62 7.49 2.12
CA PRO A 487 10.62 6.98 3.50
C PRO A 487 11.86 7.48 4.25
N LEU A 488 12.01 8.78 4.34
CA LEU A 488 13.09 9.50 5.02
C LEU A 488 12.53 10.24 6.24
N THR A 489 13.36 10.95 7.01
CA THR A 489 12.83 11.79 8.10
C THR A 489 12.00 12.95 7.54
N MET A 490 11.19 13.61 8.38
CA MET A 490 10.49 14.83 8.00
C MET A 490 11.47 15.93 7.58
N ARG A 491 12.63 16.05 8.26
CA ARG A 491 13.75 16.95 7.91
C ARG A 491 14.23 16.69 6.48
N ASP A 492 14.65 15.47 6.18
CA ASP A 492 15.17 15.08 4.86
C ASP A 492 14.12 15.26 3.77
N ASN A 493 12.86 14.99 4.12
CA ASN A 493 11.73 15.22 3.24
C ASN A 493 11.51 16.71 2.94
N ILE A 494 11.80 17.64 3.85
CA ILE A 494 11.69 19.10 3.63
C ILE A 494 12.90 19.64 2.88
N THR A 495 14.12 19.29 3.29
CA THR A 495 15.35 19.75 2.63
C THR A 495 15.51 19.16 1.24
N PHE A 496 14.99 17.94 1.02
CA PHE A 496 14.89 17.26 -0.28
C PHE A 496 16.21 17.30 -1.09
N GLY A 497 17.33 17.12 -0.39
CA GLY A 497 18.69 17.12 -0.97
C GLY A 497 19.43 18.46 -0.94
N GLN A 498 18.83 19.56 -0.46
CA GLN A 498 19.50 20.88 -0.37
C GLN A 498 20.53 21.01 0.78
N GLY A 499 20.93 19.90 1.41
CA GLY A 499 21.91 19.86 2.50
C GLY A 499 21.34 20.17 3.88
N ASP A 500 22.24 20.28 4.86
CA ASP A 500 21.89 20.62 6.24
C ASP A 500 21.47 22.09 6.36
N THR A 501 20.42 22.33 7.14
CA THR A 501 19.83 23.64 7.34
C THR A 501 19.37 23.78 8.80
N SER A 502 19.27 25.02 9.29
CA SER A 502 18.85 25.28 10.67
C SER A 502 17.39 24.89 10.91
N ASP A 503 17.10 24.33 12.09
CA ASP A 503 15.73 23.99 12.50
C ASP A 503 14.79 25.21 12.43
N ALA A 504 15.28 26.42 12.72
CA ALA A 504 14.50 27.65 12.54
C ALA A 504 14.00 27.86 11.10
N ALA A 505 14.81 27.55 10.09
CA ALA A 505 14.43 27.65 8.68
C ALA A 505 13.44 26.56 8.24
N LEU A 506 13.49 25.38 8.88
CA LEU A 506 12.50 24.31 8.67
C LEU A 506 11.17 24.64 9.35
N LEU A 507 11.22 25.16 10.59
CA LEU A 507 10.03 25.57 11.34
C LEU A 507 9.29 26.71 10.65
N ALA A 508 10.00 27.74 10.17
CA ALA A 508 9.40 28.83 9.39
C ALA A 508 8.71 28.34 8.11
N ALA A 509 9.31 27.38 7.40
CA ALA A 509 8.67 26.75 6.23
C ALA A 509 7.44 25.93 6.63
N CYS A 510 7.50 25.20 7.75
CA CYS A 510 6.37 24.44 8.30
C CYS A 510 5.22 25.33 8.77
N GLU A 511 5.51 26.52 9.30
CA GLU A 511 4.49 27.50 9.68
C GLU A 511 3.79 28.05 8.43
N ALA A 512 4.54 28.48 7.42
CA ALA A 512 4.01 29.01 6.16
C ALA A 512 3.13 27.99 5.40
N SER A 513 3.48 26.70 5.42
CA SER A 513 2.71 25.62 4.77
C SER A 513 1.56 25.06 5.62
N GLY A 514 1.45 25.44 6.91
CA GLY A 514 0.55 24.81 7.87
C GLY A 514 0.93 23.39 8.28
N ALA A 515 2.16 22.95 8.00
CA ALA A 515 2.72 21.68 8.48
C ALA A 515 3.14 21.71 9.96
N ALA A 516 3.32 22.90 10.55
CA ALA A 516 3.70 23.06 11.97
C ALA A 516 2.71 22.38 12.94
N GLU A 517 1.42 22.35 12.61
CA GLU A 517 0.37 21.65 13.37
C GLU A 517 0.58 20.13 13.48
N MET A 518 1.43 19.56 12.62
CA MET A 518 1.76 18.13 12.61
C MET A 518 2.88 17.81 13.60
N LEU A 519 3.83 18.73 13.82
CA LEU A 519 5.04 18.48 14.60
C LEU A 519 4.79 17.93 16.02
N PRO A 520 3.82 18.43 16.81
CA PRO A 520 3.52 17.88 18.14
C PRO A 520 2.89 16.47 18.11
N LYS A 521 2.39 16.03 16.96
CA LYS A 521 1.77 14.71 16.74
C LYS A 521 2.78 13.67 16.22
N LEU A 522 4.01 14.09 15.93
CA LEU A 522 5.08 13.23 15.43
C LEU A 522 6.02 12.82 16.56
N ARG A 523 6.27 11.52 16.68
CA ARG A 523 7.04 10.92 17.81
C ARG A 523 8.39 11.57 18.09
N SER A 524 9.07 12.05 17.06
CA SER A 524 10.41 12.66 17.12
C SER A 524 10.48 14.01 16.39
N GLY A 525 9.33 14.69 16.23
CA GLY A 525 9.23 15.95 15.49
C GLY A 525 9.82 15.86 14.07
N LEU A 526 10.70 16.80 13.71
CA LEU A 526 11.41 16.85 12.43
C LEU A 526 12.24 15.59 12.11
N ASN A 527 12.70 14.86 13.13
CA ASN A 527 13.53 13.66 12.93
C ASN A 527 12.68 12.36 12.83
N THR A 528 11.35 12.49 12.76
CA THR A 528 10.44 11.34 12.61
C THR A 528 10.54 10.76 11.20
N LEU A 529 10.78 9.44 11.11
CA LEU A 529 10.84 8.67 9.87
C LEU A 529 9.43 8.50 9.29
N LEU A 530 9.19 8.95 8.06
CA LEU A 530 7.85 9.06 7.48
C LEU A 530 7.41 7.80 6.71
N THR A 531 7.48 6.64 7.36
CA THR A 531 6.91 5.38 6.88
C THR A 531 6.50 4.50 8.07
N SER A 532 5.44 3.71 7.94
CA SER A 532 5.07 2.68 8.91
C SER A 532 5.83 1.36 8.77
N GLU A 533 6.60 1.17 7.68
CA GLU A 533 7.31 -0.09 7.41
C GLU A 533 8.52 -0.34 8.32
N TRP A 534 9.09 0.72 8.90
CA TRP A 534 10.29 0.64 9.72
C TRP A 534 10.05 1.03 11.17
N PHE A 535 10.78 0.38 12.08
CA PHE A 535 10.62 0.56 13.51
C PHE A 535 10.82 2.02 13.93
N GLY A 536 9.87 2.56 14.68
CA GLY A 536 9.88 3.96 15.14
C GLY A 536 9.30 4.97 14.13
N GLY A 537 9.04 4.58 12.89
CA GLY A 537 8.43 5.45 11.89
C GLY A 537 6.93 5.66 12.06
N GLN A 538 6.38 6.63 11.32
CA GLN A 538 4.99 7.07 11.38
C GLN A 538 4.50 7.47 9.99
N GLN A 539 3.43 6.83 9.51
CA GLN A 539 2.79 7.17 8.25
C GLN A 539 1.97 8.47 8.38
N LEU A 540 2.10 9.39 7.41
CA LEU A 540 1.25 10.57 7.30
C LEU A 540 0.02 10.27 6.43
N SER A 541 -1.10 10.97 6.67
CA SER A 541 -2.26 10.97 5.77
C SER A 541 -1.97 11.73 4.47
N GLY A 542 -2.82 11.56 3.44
CA GLY A 542 -2.64 12.23 2.15
C GLY A 542 -2.57 13.76 2.25
N GLY A 543 -3.47 14.38 3.02
CA GLY A 543 -3.45 15.83 3.27
C GLY A 543 -2.24 16.29 4.09
N GLN A 544 -1.74 15.46 5.01
CA GLN A 544 -0.50 15.74 5.75
C GLN A 544 0.74 15.68 4.84
N TRP A 545 0.81 14.68 3.94
CA TRP A 545 1.83 14.61 2.90
C TRP A 545 1.75 15.82 1.94
N GLN A 546 0.56 16.27 1.55
CA GLN A 546 0.41 17.46 0.71
C GLN A 546 0.95 18.73 1.39
N ARG A 547 0.65 18.95 2.68
CA ARG A 547 1.27 20.04 3.48
C ARG A 547 2.79 19.91 3.56
N LEU A 548 3.32 18.69 3.71
CA LEU A 548 4.77 18.45 3.70
C LEU A 548 5.41 18.78 2.35
N VAL A 549 4.79 18.39 1.23
CA VAL A 549 5.29 18.69 -0.13
C VAL A 549 5.29 20.20 -0.40
N LEU A 550 4.25 20.92 0.05
CA LEU A 550 4.23 22.39 0.04
C LEU A 550 5.38 22.98 0.87
N THR A 551 5.67 22.38 2.02
CA THR A 551 6.82 22.77 2.87
C THR A 551 8.15 22.68 2.12
N ARG A 552 8.35 21.63 1.29
CA ARG A 552 9.55 21.49 0.42
C ARG A 552 9.71 22.71 -0.48
N ALA A 553 8.63 23.09 -1.17
CA ALA A 553 8.65 24.17 -2.14
C ALA A 553 8.77 25.56 -1.49
N PHE A 554 8.23 25.73 -0.28
CA PHE A 554 8.34 26.96 0.49
C PHE A 554 9.76 27.13 1.06
N HIS A 555 10.34 26.06 1.61
CA HIS A 555 11.71 26.02 2.09
C HIS A 555 12.74 26.30 0.99
N ARG A 556 12.57 25.67 -0.19
CA ARG A 556 13.44 25.85 -1.35
C ARG A 556 13.44 27.30 -1.82
N ARG A 557 14.62 27.93 -1.85
CA ARG A 557 14.83 29.32 -2.29
C ARG A 557 14.90 29.45 -3.82
N ALA A 558 13.87 28.95 -4.50
CA ALA A 558 13.73 29.01 -5.95
C ALA A 558 13.21 30.37 -6.44
N ALA A 559 13.63 30.78 -7.64
CA ALA A 559 13.13 31.96 -8.33
C ALA A 559 11.76 31.71 -8.99
N LEU A 560 11.51 30.48 -9.45
CA LEU A 560 10.23 30.01 -9.97
C LEU A 560 9.60 29.01 -9.00
N LEU A 561 8.36 29.25 -8.59
CA LEU A 561 7.52 28.33 -7.84
C LEU A 561 6.35 27.88 -8.71
N VAL A 562 6.30 26.59 -9.01
CA VAL A 562 5.21 25.96 -9.78
C VAL A 562 4.45 25.00 -8.88
N MET A 563 3.13 25.11 -8.88
CA MET A 563 2.27 24.22 -8.10
C MET A 563 1.13 23.67 -8.95
N ASP A 564 1.08 22.36 -9.09
CA ASP A 564 0.07 21.63 -9.86
C ASP A 564 -0.93 20.97 -8.89
N GLU A 565 -2.12 21.56 -8.78
CA GLU A 565 -3.23 21.17 -7.89
C GLU A 565 -2.86 21.08 -6.38
N PRO A 566 -2.24 22.13 -5.79
CA PRO A 566 -1.66 22.09 -4.43
C PRO A 566 -2.64 21.86 -3.27
N THR A 567 -3.95 21.88 -3.50
CA THR A 567 -4.97 21.85 -2.43
C THR A 567 -6.01 20.72 -2.56
N ALA A 568 -5.78 19.76 -3.47
CA ALA A 568 -6.71 18.69 -3.79
C ALA A 568 -7.24 17.89 -2.57
N ALA A 569 -6.40 17.65 -1.55
CA ALA A 569 -6.72 16.89 -0.33
C ALA A 569 -6.63 17.74 0.95
N LEU A 570 -6.92 19.06 0.85
CA LEU A 570 -6.86 20.00 1.98
C LEU A 570 -8.23 20.58 2.33
N ASP A 571 -8.42 20.83 3.63
CA ASP A 571 -9.55 21.55 4.20
C ASP A 571 -9.45 23.06 3.93
N ALA A 572 -10.59 23.77 3.97
CA ALA A 572 -10.67 25.20 3.65
C ALA A 572 -9.82 26.10 4.56
N ARG A 573 -9.55 25.70 5.81
CA ARG A 573 -8.72 26.50 6.74
C ARG A 573 -7.24 26.35 6.40
N ALA A 574 -6.79 25.14 6.03
CA ALA A 574 -5.45 24.88 5.53
C ALA A 574 -5.23 25.57 4.18
N GLU A 575 -6.19 25.46 3.26
CA GLU A 575 -6.21 26.10 1.95
C GLU A 575 -6.00 27.63 2.06
N HIS A 576 -6.76 28.30 2.94
CA HIS A 576 -6.58 29.73 3.19
C HIS A 576 -5.17 30.12 3.67
N ARG A 577 -4.59 29.37 4.61
CA ARG A 577 -3.22 29.64 5.11
C ARG A 577 -2.16 29.50 4.02
N ILE A 578 -2.27 28.47 3.20
CA ILE A 578 -1.32 28.22 2.10
C ILE A 578 -1.36 29.35 1.08
N PHE A 579 -2.54 29.88 0.75
CA PHE A 579 -2.64 31.05 -0.14
C PHE A 579 -2.17 32.36 0.50
N ALA A 580 -2.32 32.53 1.82
CA ALA A 580 -1.71 33.65 2.54
C ALA A 580 -0.17 33.57 2.51
N GLY A 581 0.41 32.40 2.83
CA GLY A 581 1.85 32.17 2.72
C GLY A 581 2.38 32.30 1.29
N LEU A 582 1.60 31.87 0.30
CA LEU A 582 1.93 32.02 -1.12
C LEU A 582 2.09 33.49 -1.54
N ARG A 583 1.19 34.39 -1.07
CA ARG A 583 1.31 35.82 -1.39
C ARG A 583 2.54 36.48 -0.78
N GLU A 584 2.98 36.03 0.38
CA GLU A 584 4.25 36.50 0.96
C GLU A 584 5.45 36.00 0.13
N LEU A 585 5.45 34.71 -0.25
CA LEU A 585 6.51 34.14 -1.10
C LEU A 585 6.54 34.71 -2.52
N ALA A 586 5.40 35.10 -3.07
CA ALA A 586 5.30 35.66 -4.42
C ALA A 586 6.03 37.01 -4.57
N LYS A 587 6.24 37.77 -3.49
CA LYS A 587 6.96 39.06 -3.55
C LYS A 587 8.37 38.91 -4.14
N ASP A 588 9.04 37.82 -3.80
CA ASP A 588 10.43 37.54 -4.21
C ASP A 588 10.54 36.45 -5.29
N ARG A 589 9.42 35.90 -5.78
CA ARG A 589 9.39 34.73 -6.69
C ARG A 589 8.40 34.91 -7.84
N ALA A 590 8.63 34.23 -8.95
CA ALA A 590 7.63 34.03 -9.99
C ALA A 590 6.76 32.82 -9.61
N VAL A 591 5.43 32.95 -9.63
CA VAL A 591 4.53 31.87 -9.20
C VAL A 591 3.60 31.43 -10.34
N LEU A 592 3.62 30.14 -10.67
CA LEU A 592 2.64 29.50 -11.56
C LEU A 592 1.75 28.54 -10.75
N LEU A 593 0.48 28.86 -10.62
CA LEU A 593 -0.53 28.05 -9.93
C LEU A 593 -1.44 27.35 -10.95
N ILE A 594 -1.33 26.03 -11.11
CA ILE A 594 -2.32 25.25 -11.85
C ILE A 594 -3.39 24.76 -10.85
N THR A 595 -4.66 25.04 -11.16
CA THR A 595 -5.78 24.54 -10.36
C THR A 595 -7.06 24.49 -11.19
N HIS A 596 -7.89 23.47 -10.94
CA HIS A 596 -9.27 23.41 -11.41
C HIS A 596 -10.26 24.09 -10.43
N ARG A 597 -9.83 24.45 -9.21
CA ARG A 597 -10.67 25.14 -8.21
C ARG A 597 -10.63 26.65 -8.48
N LEU A 598 -11.65 27.17 -9.15
CA LEU A 598 -11.72 28.57 -9.60
C LEU A 598 -11.85 29.59 -8.45
N THR A 599 -12.30 29.16 -7.27
CA THR A 599 -12.25 29.94 -6.03
C THR A 599 -10.82 30.35 -5.67
N ASN A 600 -9.86 29.46 -5.89
CA ASN A 600 -8.45 29.66 -5.54
C ASN A 600 -7.74 30.57 -6.54
N VAL A 601 -8.23 30.60 -7.78
CA VAL A 601 -7.71 31.43 -8.87
C VAL A 601 -7.83 32.92 -8.54
N ALA A 602 -8.76 33.33 -7.66
CA ALA A 602 -8.93 34.72 -7.24
C ALA A 602 -7.72 35.33 -6.50
N VAL A 603 -6.76 34.52 -6.02
CA VAL A 603 -5.52 35.03 -5.41
C VAL A 603 -4.54 35.61 -6.43
N ALA A 604 -4.63 35.15 -7.69
CA ALA A 604 -3.68 35.43 -8.76
C ALA A 604 -3.87 36.81 -9.38
N ASP A 605 -2.76 37.44 -9.74
CA ASP A 605 -2.73 38.75 -10.40
C ASP A 605 -3.20 38.63 -11.86
N ARG A 606 -2.89 37.50 -12.49
CA ARG A 606 -3.28 37.18 -13.87
C ARG A 606 -3.68 35.72 -14.03
N ILE A 607 -4.69 35.49 -14.86
CA ILE A 607 -5.24 34.16 -15.16
C ILE A 607 -5.06 33.91 -16.64
N VAL A 608 -4.57 32.72 -16.97
CA VAL A 608 -4.36 32.22 -18.32
C VAL A 608 -5.22 30.98 -18.50
N VAL A 609 -6.04 30.97 -19.54
CA VAL A 609 -7.02 29.91 -19.81
C VAL A 609 -6.55 29.12 -21.01
N LEU A 610 -6.26 27.84 -20.79
CA LEU A 610 -5.69 26.92 -21.76
C LEU A 610 -6.72 25.87 -22.19
N ASP A 611 -7.04 25.83 -23.47
CA ASP A 611 -7.94 24.86 -24.09
C ASP A 611 -7.31 24.23 -25.33
N GLN A 612 -7.47 22.91 -25.49
CA GLN A 612 -6.91 22.11 -26.60
C GLN A 612 -5.46 22.49 -26.99
N GLY A 613 -4.60 22.73 -25.99
CA GLY A 613 -3.19 23.10 -26.20
C GLY A 613 -2.94 24.56 -26.60
N ARG A 614 -3.93 25.46 -26.51
CA ARG A 614 -3.82 26.88 -26.89
C ARG A 614 -4.32 27.80 -25.77
N ILE A 615 -3.73 28.98 -25.64
CA ILE A 615 -4.27 30.02 -24.75
C ILE A 615 -5.47 30.66 -25.45
N VAL A 616 -6.65 30.57 -24.83
CA VAL A 616 -7.91 31.08 -25.38
C VAL A 616 -8.40 32.36 -24.70
N GLN A 617 -8.01 32.60 -23.45
CA GLN A 617 -8.32 33.84 -22.73
C GLN A 617 -7.19 34.17 -21.74
N GLU A 618 -7.00 35.46 -21.48
CA GLU A 618 -6.06 35.97 -20.48
C GLU A 618 -6.64 37.24 -19.83
N GLY A 619 -6.49 37.39 -18.51
CA GLY A 619 -6.98 38.56 -17.79
C GLY A 619 -7.02 38.38 -16.27
N THR A 620 -7.55 39.37 -15.55
CA THR A 620 -7.77 39.27 -14.10
C THR A 620 -9.08 38.52 -13.79
N TYR A 621 -9.22 38.02 -12.56
CA TYR A 621 -10.45 37.34 -12.10
C TYR A 621 -11.72 38.18 -12.34
N ALA A 622 -11.66 39.49 -12.07
CA ALA A 622 -12.79 40.40 -12.28
C ALA A 622 -13.11 40.69 -13.76
N GLN A 623 -12.15 40.46 -14.68
CA GLN A 623 -12.37 40.57 -16.13
C GLN A 623 -12.98 39.29 -16.69
N LEU A 624 -12.35 38.13 -16.41
CA LEU A 624 -12.75 36.84 -16.98
C LEU A 624 -14.09 36.32 -16.44
N THR A 625 -14.49 36.68 -15.21
CA THR A 625 -15.84 36.38 -14.69
C THR A 625 -16.95 37.16 -15.40
N ARG A 626 -16.64 38.31 -16.03
CA ARG A 626 -17.63 39.15 -16.73
C ARG A 626 -17.67 38.84 -18.22
N GLN A 627 -16.52 38.63 -18.84
CA GLN A 627 -16.40 38.32 -20.27
C GLN A 627 -17.01 36.95 -20.60
N PRO A 628 -17.78 36.80 -21.70
CA PRO A 628 -18.20 35.49 -22.18
C PRO A 628 -16.99 34.70 -22.68
N GLY A 629 -16.90 33.42 -22.32
CA GLY A 629 -15.81 32.52 -22.71
C GLY A 629 -15.68 31.31 -21.77
N LEU A 630 -14.68 30.46 -22.04
CA LEU A 630 -14.47 29.19 -21.33
C LEU A 630 -14.26 29.37 -19.82
N PHE A 631 -13.51 30.39 -19.38
CA PHE A 631 -13.35 30.63 -17.94
C PHE A 631 -14.69 30.91 -17.27
N ARG A 632 -15.54 31.72 -17.91
CA ARG A 632 -16.85 32.07 -17.37
C ARG A 632 -17.79 30.87 -17.36
N SER A 633 -17.80 30.02 -18.39
CA SER A 633 -18.63 28.80 -18.39
C SER A 633 -18.15 27.79 -17.34
N LEU A 634 -16.84 27.59 -17.17
CA LEU A 634 -16.29 26.77 -16.09
C LEU A 634 -16.61 27.38 -14.71
N TRP A 635 -16.58 28.71 -14.58
CA TRP A 635 -16.91 29.41 -13.34
C TRP A 635 -18.39 29.37 -13.01
N GLU A 636 -19.29 29.51 -13.99
CA GLU A 636 -20.73 29.33 -13.80
C GLU A 636 -21.06 27.86 -13.48
N LEU A 637 -20.37 26.90 -14.10
CA LEU A 637 -20.55 25.47 -13.82
C LEU A 637 -20.02 25.09 -12.43
N GLN A 638 -18.82 25.53 -12.04
CA GLN A 638 -18.34 25.33 -10.67
C GLN A 638 -19.19 26.12 -9.67
N ARG A 639 -19.69 27.31 -10.00
CA ARG A 639 -20.66 28.03 -9.16
C ARG A 639 -22.01 27.34 -9.05
N ARG A 640 -22.43 26.52 -10.01
CA ARG A 640 -23.60 25.64 -9.84
C ARG A 640 -23.25 24.49 -8.91
N MET A 641 -22.15 23.78 -9.17
CA MET A 641 -21.67 22.67 -8.33
C MET A 641 -21.34 23.09 -6.88
N SER A 642 -20.92 24.33 -6.66
CA SER A 642 -20.55 24.90 -5.36
C SER A 642 -21.52 25.99 -4.89
N GLY A 643 -22.70 26.14 -5.52
CA GLY A 643 -23.50 27.36 -5.35
C GLY A 643 -24.88 27.43 -5.99
N ASP A 644 -25.41 26.33 -6.56
CA ASP A 644 -26.78 25.91 -6.20
C ASP A 644 -26.78 25.24 -4.81
N ALA A 645 -25.60 24.89 -4.29
CA ALA A 645 -25.41 24.35 -2.94
C ALA A 645 -25.12 25.42 -1.85
N LEU A 646 -25.02 26.71 -2.20
CA LEU A 646 -24.63 27.78 -1.25
C LEU A 646 -25.27 29.17 -1.43
N GLN A 647 -26.01 29.47 -2.51
CA GLN A 647 -26.88 30.68 -2.59
C GLN A 647 -28.20 30.48 -3.35
N VAL A 648 -28.65 29.23 -3.49
CA VAL A 648 -30.08 28.93 -3.43
C VAL A 648 -30.30 28.52 -1.96
N GLU A 649 -31.27 29.13 -1.25
CA GLU A 649 -31.87 28.49 -0.07
C GLU A 649 -32.35 27.13 -0.59
N PRO A 650 -31.69 26.00 -0.28
CA PRO A 650 -31.91 24.79 -1.05
C PRO A 650 -33.39 24.45 -0.95
N GLU A 651 -34.08 24.29 -2.08
CA GLU A 651 -35.54 24.11 -2.08
C GLU A 651 -35.83 22.91 -1.18
N ALA A 652 -36.44 23.17 -0.02
CA ALA A 652 -36.36 22.24 1.10
C ALA A 652 -36.95 20.91 0.67
N ALA A 653 -36.10 19.89 0.50
CA ALA A 653 -36.54 18.61 -0.04
C ALA A 653 -37.38 17.83 0.98
N ASN A 654 -37.36 18.25 2.26
CA ASN A 654 -38.04 17.62 3.37
C ASN A 654 -38.94 18.64 4.06
N ALA A 655 -40.04 18.17 4.65
CA ALA A 655 -40.97 19.01 5.39
C ALA A 655 -41.37 18.34 6.71
N SER A 656 -41.37 19.12 7.80
CA SER A 656 -41.67 18.63 9.15
C SER A 656 -42.72 19.47 9.86
N ALA A 657 -43.46 18.84 10.78
CA ALA A 657 -44.53 19.49 11.53
C ALA A 657 -44.11 19.82 12.96
N LEU A 658 -44.16 21.10 13.32
CA LEU A 658 -44.08 21.58 14.69
C LEU A 658 -45.51 21.69 15.22
N ILE A 659 -45.97 20.64 15.90
CA ILE A 659 -47.34 20.54 16.40
C ILE A 659 -47.36 20.94 17.88
N TYR A 660 -48.26 21.86 18.23
CA TYR A 660 -48.41 22.35 19.61
C TYR A 660 -49.88 22.35 20.07
N ASN A 661 -50.09 22.34 21.39
CA ASN A 661 -51.42 22.33 22.00
C ASN A 661 -51.71 23.60 22.83
N ASP A 662 -52.95 23.68 23.33
CA ASP A 662 -53.46 24.82 24.11
C ASP A 662 -52.78 25.01 25.48
N ARG A 663 -52.02 24.01 25.94
CA ARG A 663 -51.28 23.98 27.21
C ARG A 663 -49.83 24.42 27.04
N GLY A 664 -49.39 24.69 25.80
CA GLY A 664 -48.02 25.08 25.48
C GLY A 664 -47.06 23.90 25.36
N GLU A 665 -47.58 22.69 25.20
CA GLU A 665 -46.80 21.47 24.98
C GLU A 665 -46.61 21.24 23.47
N TYR A 666 -45.51 20.59 23.10
CA TYR A 666 -45.11 20.28 21.72
C TYR A 666 -45.04 18.77 21.49
N LEU A 667 -45.58 18.32 20.37
CA LEU A 667 -45.63 16.91 20.01
C LEU A 667 -44.30 16.52 19.37
N LEU A 668 -43.55 15.65 20.05
CA LEU A 668 -42.29 15.12 19.55
C LEU A 668 -42.39 13.62 19.33
N HIS A 669 -41.56 13.15 18.40
CA HIS A 669 -41.50 11.79 17.91
C HIS A 669 -40.14 11.16 18.24
N LEU A 670 -40.12 9.98 18.86
CA LEU A 670 -38.89 9.24 19.13
C LEU A 670 -38.55 8.31 17.96
N ARG A 671 -37.44 8.58 17.26
CA ARG A 671 -37.04 7.85 16.05
C ARG A 671 -36.60 6.40 16.31
N ASP A 672 -37.05 5.49 15.43
CA ASP A 672 -36.68 4.08 15.40
C ASP A 672 -35.20 3.83 15.09
N TYR A 673 -34.73 2.60 15.31
CA TYR A 673 -33.38 2.14 14.92
C TYR A 673 -33.43 1.29 13.65
N PHE A 674 -33.27 1.94 12.48
CA PHE A 674 -33.07 1.28 11.18
C PHE A 674 -31.71 1.69 10.57
N PRO A 675 -30.68 0.81 10.62
CA PRO A 675 -29.33 1.11 10.14
C PRO A 675 -29.29 1.53 8.67
N GLY A 676 -28.78 2.73 8.41
CA GLY A 676 -28.62 3.27 7.05
C GLY A 676 -29.91 3.82 6.42
N GLN A 677 -31.03 3.83 7.14
CA GLN A 677 -32.29 4.47 6.71
C GLN A 677 -32.65 5.67 7.59
N ILE A 678 -32.55 5.54 8.92
CA ILE A 678 -32.90 6.62 9.85
C ILE A 678 -31.65 7.34 10.33
N TRP A 679 -31.63 8.67 10.17
CA TRP A 679 -30.61 9.57 10.72
C TRP A 679 -30.80 9.74 12.23
N GLU A 680 -29.70 9.58 12.97
CA GLU A 680 -29.59 9.62 14.44
C GLU A 680 -30.72 8.87 15.20
N PRO A 681 -30.80 7.53 15.07
CA PRO A 681 -31.84 6.73 15.71
C PRO A 681 -31.83 6.87 17.24
N GLY A 682 -33.01 6.77 17.87
CA GLY A 682 -33.19 7.00 19.31
C GLY A 682 -32.99 8.47 19.73
N MET A 683 -33.36 9.42 18.88
CA MET A 683 -33.45 10.86 19.17
C MET A 683 -34.91 11.32 19.04
N TRP A 684 -35.31 12.31 19.86
CA TRP A 684 -36.59 13.01 19.69
C TRP A 684 -36.51 14.04 18.55
N SER A 685 -37.53 14.04 17.70
CA SER A 685 -37.61 14.79 16.44
C SER A 685 -39.01 15.38 16.26
N LEU A 686 -39.18 16.31 15.32
CA LEU A 686 -40.47 16.59 14.71
C LEU A 686 -40.89 15.41 13.80
N LEU A 687 -42.20 15.25 13.57
CA LEU A 687 -42.75 14.37 12.53
C LEU A 687 -42.48 14.97 11.13
N GLY A 688 -42.41 14.11 10.12
CA GLY A 688 -42.26 14.50 8.72
C GLY A 688 -40.95 14.05 8.06
N GLY A 689 -41.05 13.87 6.74
CA GLY A 689 -40.07 13.19 5.90
C GLY A 689 -39.75 13.93 4.60
N GLY A 690 -39.35 13.15 3.60
CA GLY A 690 -38.85 13.64 2.31
C GLY A 690 -39.96 13.80 1.27
N ARG A 691 -39.78 14.74 0.35
CA ARG A 691 -40.72 15.00 -0.75
C ARG A 691 -40.69 13.86 -1.76
N GLU A 692 -41.85 13.25 -1.98
CA GLU A 692 -42.01 12.23 -3.01
C GLU A 692 -42.36 12.84 -4.39
N PRO A 693 -42.17 12.12 -5.52
CA PRO A 693 -42.47 12.63 -6.86
C PRO A 693 -43.94 13.03 -7.10
N GLN A 694 -44.84 12.58 -6.21
CA GLN A 694 -46.28 12.86 -6.21
C GLN A 694 -46.66 14.10 -5.37
N ASP A 695 -45.75 14.64 -4.56
CA ASP A 695 -46.00 15.78 -3.69
C ASP A 695 -45.89 17.11 -4.48
N ALA A 696 -47.05 17.72 -4.77
CA ALA A 696 -47.13 18.97 -5.53
C ALA A 696 -46.54 20.20 -4.78
N THR A 697 -46.53 20.18 -3.44
CA THR A 697 -45.94 21.22 -2.58
C THR A 697 -45.39 20.59 -1.30
N LEU A 698 -44.54 21.31 -0.56
CA LEU A 698 -44.03 20.84 0.74
C LEU A 698 -45.10 20.78 1.83
N GLU A 699 -46.18 21.55 1.69
CA GLU A 699 -47.36 21.39 2.54
C GLU A 699 -48.05 20.04 2.28
N HIS A 700 -48.10 19.58 1.02
CA HIS A 700 -48.57 18.22 0.71
C HIS A 700 -47.64 17.15 1.27
N THR A 701 -46.31 17.33 1.20
CA THR A 701 -45.34 16.42 1.83
C THR A 701 -45.62 16.28 3.32
N VAL A 702 -45.61 17.36 4.11
CA VAL A 702 -45.84 17.24 5.57
C VAL A 702 -47.25 16.72 5.90
N ARG A 703 -48.27 17.02 5.09
CA ARG A 703 -49.63 16.46 5.27
C ARG A 703 -49.68 14.95 4.99
N ARG A 704 -48.99 14.48 3.94
CA ARG A 704 -48.85 13.05 3.63
C ARG A 704 -48.12 12.34 4.76
N GLU A 705 -46.95 12.84 5.16
CA GLU A 705 -46.15 12.23 6.23
C GLU A 705 -46.91 12.20 7.56
N LEU A 706 -47.63 13.27 7.93
CA LEU A 706 -48.47 13.24 9.13
C LEU A 706 -49.59 12.19 9.07
N ALA A 707 -50.19 11.98 7.90
CA ALA A 707 -51.24 10.97 7.70
C ALA A 707 -50.67 9.54 7.63
N GLU A 708 -49.47 9.35 7.08
CA GLU A 708 -48.81 8.05 6.91
C GLU A 708 -48.05 7.62 8.17
N GLU A 709 -47.22 8.49 8.75
CA GLU A 709 -46.47 8.25 9.97
C GLU A 709 -47.40 8.17 11.20
N ALA A 710 -48.38 9.08 11.35
CA ALA A 710 -49.12 9.26 12.60
C ALA A 710 -50.66 9.18 12.49
N GLY A 711 -51.23 9.11 11.28
CA GLY A 711 -52.67 9.20 11.06
C GLY A 711 -53.28 10.59 11.36
N LEU A 712 -52.47 11.64 11.34
CA LEU A 712 -52.87 13.02 11.63
C LEU A 712 -53.27 13.79 10.36
N ASP A 713 -54.48 14.36 10.36
CA ASP A 713 -54.89 15.41 9.42
C ASP A 713 -55.12 16.71 10.19
N LEU A 714 -54.32 17.74 9.89
CA LEU A 714 -54.33 19.04 10.54
C LEU A 714 -54.74 20.11 9.54
N ALA A 715 -55.97 20.63 9.64
CA ALA A 715 -56.45 21.69 8.76
C ALA A 715 -55.51 22.92 8.77
N ASP A 716 -55.12 23.37 9.97
CA ASP A 716 -54.41 24.62 10.22
C ASP A 716 -52.88 24.46 10.29
N LEU A 717 -52.25 23.96 9.22
CA LEU A 717 -50.79 23.97 9.05
C LEU A 717 -50.33 25.28 8.38
N SER A 718 -49.31 25.92 8.94
CA SER A 718 -48.78 27.20 8.46
C SER A 718 -47.24 27.19 8.41
N PRO A 719 -46.58 27.73 7.37
CA PRO A 719 -45.13 27.81 7.32
C PRO A 719 -44.56 28.62 8.49
N PHE A 720 -43.58 28.06 9.22
CA PHE A 720 -43.01 28.69 10.42
C PHE A 720 -41.53 29.04 10.29
N ALA A 721 -40.69 28.08 9.86
CA ALA A 721 -39.24 28.27 9.79
C ALA A 721 -38.57 27.27 8.83
N THR A 722 -37.30 27.51 8.49
CA THR A 722 -36.43 26.52 7.85
C THR A 722 -35.39 26.05 8.88
N GLU A 723 -35.33 24.74 9.14
CA GLU A 723 -34.25 24.09 9.91
C GLU A 723 -33.17 23.58 8.95
N TYR A 724 -31.97 23.25 9.46
CA TYR A 724 -30.88 22.67 8.67
C TYR A 724 -30.33 21.42 9.39
N ALA A 725 -30.52 20.23 8.82
CA ALA A 725 -29.94 18.98 9.30
C ALA A 725 -28.55 18.75 8.68
N SER A 726 -27.60 18.19 9.45
CA SER A 726 -26.22 17.94 8.99
C SER A 726 -25.90 16.44 8.95
N HIS A 727 -25.44 15.93 7.81
CA HIS A 727 -24.96 14.56 7.68
C HIS A 727 -23.51 14.40 8.18
N ASP A 728 -23.11 13.16 8.48
CA ASP A 728 -21.77 12.80 8.97
C ASP A 728 -20.64 13.12 7.97
N ASP A 729 -20.96 13.33 6.69
CA ASP A 729 -20.03 13.77 5.64
C ASP A 729 -19.85 15.30 5.57
N GLY A 730 -20.58 16.05 6.40
CA GLY A 730 -20.58 17.51 6.45
C GLY A 730 -21.55 18.21 5.50
N THR A 731 -22.38 17.47 4.75
CA THR A 731 -23.46 18.06 3.94
C THR A 731 -24.62 18.52 4.80
N THR A 732 -25.27 19.64 4.42
CA THR A 732 -26.40 20.23 5.16
C THR A 732 -27.64 20.28 4.29
N VAL A 733 -28.77 19.81 4.82
CA VAL A 733 -30.07 19.73 4.11
C VAL A 733 -31.10 20.60 4.84
N PRO A 734 -31.76 21.57 4.18
CA PRO A 734 -32.81 22.35 4.79
C PRO A 734 -34.13 21.59 4.85
N ILE A 735 -34.88 21.85 5.92
CA ILE A 735 -36.17 21.23 6.22
C ILE A 735 -37.19 22.35 6.46
N ALA A 736 -38.27 22.37 5.68
CA ALA A 736 -39.35 23.33 5.86
C ALA A 736 -40.23 22.92 7.04
N VAL A 737 -40.28 23.74 8.09
CA VAL A 737 -41.10 23.47 9.28
C VAL A 737 -42.42 24.22 9.21
N TYR A 738 -43.51 23.45 9.31
CA TYR A 738 -44.88 23.95 9.39
C TYR A 738 -45.39 23.87 10.83
N ALA A 739 -45.85 24.99 11.39
CA ALA A 739 -46.52 25.01 12.68
C ALA A 739 -48.00 24.66 12.52
N GLY A 740 -48.49 23.73 13.35
CA GLY A 740 -49.89 23.30 13.39
C GLY A 740 -50.40 23.12 14.80
N ARG A 741 -51.70 23.28 15.01
CA ARG A 741 -52.32 23.16 16.35
C ARG A 741 -53.12 21.87 16.46
N TRP A 742 -52.89 21.12 17.53
CA TRP A 742 -53.61 19.86 17.80
C TRP A 742 -53.73 19.63 19.31
N ASN A 743 -54.87 19.09 19.76
CA ASN A 743 -55.21 18.95 21.19
C ASN A 743 -55.61 17.51 21.58
N GLY A 744 -55.33 16.51 20.75
CA GLY A 744 -55.62 15.11 21.06
C GLY A 744 -54.59 14.44 21.97
N ASP A 745 -54.84 13.17 22.30
CA ASP A 745 -53.90 12.32 23.03
C ASP A 745 -52.95 11.62 22.03
N PRO A 746 -51.62 11.82 22.11
CA PRO A 746 -50.65 11.17 21.23
C PRO A 746 -50.73 9.64 21.25
N ARG A 747 -51.28 9.05 22.31
CA ARG A 747 -51.46 7.59 22.48
C ARG A 747 -52.59 7.01 21.62
N GLU A 748 -53.50 7.85 21.11
CA GLU A 748 -54.57 7.43 20.21
C GLU A 748 -54.14 7.42 18.74
N LEU A 749 -52.99 8.02 18.43
CA LEU A 749 -52.40 8.05 17.09
C LEU A 749 -51.77 6.70 16.75
N ARG A 750 -51.89 6.28 15.49
CA ARG A 750 -51.22 5.08 14.98
C ARG A 750 -49.89 5.50 14.39
N LEU A 751 -48.82 5.11 15.06
CA LEU A 751 -47.45 5.36 14.60
C LEU A 751 -47.01 4.22 13.66
N THR A 752 -46.66 4.57 12.42
CA THR A 752 -46.24 3.62 11.37
C THR A 752 -44.72 3.55 11.23
N GLU A 753 -44.02 4.66 11.51
CA GLU A 753 -42.57 4.76 11.60
C GLU A 753 -42.18 5.39 12.94
N GLY A 754 -41.26 4.78 13.69
CA GLY A 754 -40.75 5.27 14.97
C GLY A 754 -41.45 4.71 16.23
N VAL A 755 -40.89 5.06 17.39
CA VAL A 755 -41.11 4.35 18.66
C VAL A 755 -42.34 4.87 19.41
N MET A 756 -42.50 6.19 19.52
CA MET A 756 -43.63 6.82 20.23
C MET A 756 -43.76 8.32 19.92
N LEU A 757 -44.98 8.84 20.13
CA LEU A 757 -45.28 10.28 20.17
C LEU A 757 -45.60 10.72 21.60
N ALA A 758 -45.11 11.89 22.01
CA ALA A 758 -45.39 12.46 23.33
C ALA A 758 -45.40 13.99 23.32
N TRP A 759 -46.18 14.57 24.24
CA TRP A 759 -46.22 16.01 24.55
C TRP A 759 -45.09 16.39 25.51
N PHE A 760 -44.36 17.47 25.22
CA PHE A 760 -43.32 18.02 26.09
C PHE A 760 -43.45 19.53 26.23
N THR A 761 -43.16 20.08 27.42
CA THR A 761 -43.02 21.54 27.57
C THR A 761 -41.67 22.00 27.00
N PRO A 762 -41.53 23.30 26.62
CA PRO A 762 -40.24 23.86 26.23
C PRO A 762 -39.16 23.70 27.29
N ASP A 763 -39.53 23.62 28.58
CA ASP A 763 -38.58 23.44 29.67
C ASP A 763 -38.09 21.99 29.77
N ASP A 764 -38.89 20.98 29.45
CA ASP A 764 -38.47 19.57 29.46
C ASP A 764 -37.38 19.25 28.43
N LEU A 765 -37.26 20.05 27.36
CA LEU A 765 -36.37 19.76 26.22
C LEU A 765 -34.89 19.58 26.60
N HIS A 766 -34.41 20.19 27.69
CA HIS A 766 -33.03 20.01 28.17
C HIS A 766 -32.74 18.61 28.75
N ARG A 767 -33.79 17.82 29.00
CA ARG A 767 -33.73 16.45 29.52
C ARG A 767 -33.83 15.40 28.41
N LEU A 768 -34.15 15.82 27.19
CA LEU A 768 -34.33 14.94 26.04
C LEU A 768 -33.04 14.85 25.23
N ARG A 769 -32.79 13.67 24.64
CA ARG A 769 -31.86 13.57 23.51
C ARG A 769 -32.59 14.12 22.28
N ILE A 770 -32.35 15.38 21.95
CA ILE A 770 -32.94 16.16 20.85
C ILE A 770 -31.84 17.02 20.23
N ALA A 771 -31.92 17.33 18.94
CA ALA A 771 -31.00 18.25 18.29
C ALA A 771 -31.13 19.68 18.87
N ASP A 772 -29.99 20.36 19.07
CA ASP A 772 -29.94 21.74 19.60
C ASP A 772 -30.76 22.72 18.73
N THR A 773 -30.81 22.51 17.41
CA THR A 773 -31.59 23.33 16.48
C THR A 773 -33.09 23.19 16.75
N THR A 774 -33.61 21.95 16.81
CA THR A 774 -35.02 21.65 17.12
C THR A 774 -35.42 22.13 18.51
N SER A 775 -34.52 22.01 19.50
CA SER A 775 -34.73 22.55 20.86
C SER A 775 -34.85 24.08 20.84
N ALA A 776 -33.95 24.77 20.13
CA ALA A 776 -34.01 26.22 19.95
C ALA A 776 -35.24 26.69 19.15
N LEU A 777 -35.66 25.92 18.15
CA LEU A 777 -36.85 26.16 17.33
C LEU A 777 -38.14 26.14 18.17
N VAL A 778 -38.32 25.10 19.00
CA VAL A 778 -39.49 24.99 19.89
C VAL A 778 -39.52 26.13 20.91
N ARG A 779 -38.37 26.46 21.52
CA ARG A 779 -38.26 27.61 22.43
C ARG A 779 -38.56 28.94 21.72
N ARG A 780 -38.12 29.11 20.47
CA ARG A 780 -38.41 30.28 19.63
C ARG A 780 -39.89 30.40 19.28
N HIS A 781 -40.58 29.29 18.98
CA HIS A 781 -42.02 29.27 18.78
C HIS A 781 -42.77 29.63 20.07
N ALA A 782 -42.41 29.00 21.19
CA ALA A 782 -43.03 29.24 22.49
C ALA A 782 -42.93 30.69 22.96
N ALA A 783 -41.78 31.34 22.73
CA ALA A 783 -41.59 32.76 23.05
C ALA A 783 -42.43 33.72 22.18
N GLY A 784 -42.97 33.26 21.05
CA GLY A 784 -43.84 34.03 20.17
C GLY A 784 -45.34 33.89 20.48
N LEU A 785 -45.74 32.94 21.33
CA LEU A 785 -47.13 32.72 21.72
C LEU A 785 -47.55 33.66 22.88
N PRO A 786 -48.84 34.09 22.93
CA PRO A 786 -49.33 34.88 24.06
C PRO A 786 -49.30 34.06 25.37
N PRO A 787 -49.01 34.68 26.52
CA PRO A 787 -48.82 33.97 27.78
C PRO A 787 -50.10 33.23 28.22
N ILE A 788 -49.94 31.94 28.48
CA ILE A 788 -51.01 31.02 28.87
C ILE A 788 -51.51 31.41 30.28
N ARG A 789 -52.82 31.56 30.44
CA ARG A 789 -53.43 31.82 31.75
C ARG A 789 -53.38 30.57 32.63
N SER A 790 -52.72 30.68 33.78
CA SER A 790 -52.66 29.63 34.80
C SER A 790 -54.04 29.24 35.34
N GLY A 791 -54.36 27.95 35.27
CA GLY A 791 -55.39 27.31 36.10
C GLY A 791 -54.91 27.08 37.54
N PRO A 792 -55.81 26.68 38.47
CA PRO A 792 -55.55 26.76 39.92
C PRO A 792 -54.61 25.69 40.51
N GLU A 793 -54.02 26.02 41.67
CA GLU A 793 -52.96 25.30 42.40
C GLU A 793 -53.32 23.89 42.94
N PRO A 794 -52.32 23.00 43.12
CA PRO A 794 -52.37 21.90 44.08
C PRO A 794 -51.81 22.29 45.47
N GLY A 795 -52.33 21.67 46.54
CA GLY A 795 -51.98 21.94 47.95
C GLY A 795 -50.69 21.28 48.49
N PRO A 796 -50.40 21.40 49.81
CA PRO A 796 -49.04 21.36 50.37
C PRO A 796 -48.46 19.98 50.81
N GLU A 797 -47.12 19.88 50.82
CA GLU A 797 -46.29 18.75 51.32
C GLU A 797 -45.79 18.90 52.78
N PRO A 798 -45.31 17.79 53.41
CA PRO A 798 -44.22 17.89 54.40
C PRO A 798 -43.18 16.71 54.50
N ALA A 799 -41.90 17.02 54.20
CA ALA A 799 -40.59 16.68 54.85
C ALA A 799 -40.02 15.23 55.15
N PRO A 800 -38.66 15.01 55.21
CA PRO A 800 -37.96 13.68 55.14
C PRO A 800 -36.83 13.36 56.19
N ALA A 801 -36.21 12.14 56.17
CA ALA A 801 -34.81 11.75 56.62
C ALA A 801 -34.62 10.18 56.74
N PRO A 802 -33.44 9.57 57.09
CA PRO A 802 -32.08 9.55 56.48
C PRO A 802 -31.50 8.10 56.22
N ALA A 803 -30.22 7.93 55.80
CA ALA A 803 -29.62 6.64 55.32
C ALA A 803 -28.23 6.22 55.92
N PRO A 804 -27.81 4.91 55.88
CA PRO A 804 -26.38 4.47 56.01
C PRO A 804 -25.92 3.25 55.12
N ALA A 805 -24.71 2.67 55.37
CA ALA A 805 -23.82 1.90 54.44
C ALA A 805 -23.39 0.44 54.90
N PRO A 806 -22.20 -0.19 54.56
CA PRO A 806 -21.84 -0.95 53.33
C PRO A 806 -21.06 -2.34 53.45
N ALA A 807 -20.92 -3.10 52.33
CA ALA A 807 -19.89 -4.15 51.96
C ALA A 807 -19.77 -5.48 52.80
N PRO A 808 -18.91 -6.52 52.53
CA PRO A 808 -18.16 -7.06 51.33
C PRO A 808 -18.36 -8.62 51.08
N ALA A 809 -17.56 -9.43 50.33
CA ALA A 809 -17.20 -9.47 48.87
C ALA A 809 -16.09 -10.52 48.48
N GLU A 810 -16.30 -11.56 47.62
CA GLU A 810 -15.22 -12.49 47.14
C GLU A 810 -15.28 -13.09 45.67
N HIS A 811 -14.42 -12.54 44.79
CA HIS A 811 -13.60 -13.12 43.68
C HIS A 811 -14.06 -14.25 42.69
N ARG A 812 -14.23 -13.88 41.40
CA ARG A 812 -13.98 -14.71 40.17
C ARG A 812 -12.66 -14.23 39.48
N PRO A 813 -12.03 -14.98 38.54
CA PRO A 813 -10.70 -14.67 38.00
C PRO A 813 -10.64 -13.41 37.11
N PRO A 814 -9.46 -12.78 36.94
CA PRO A 814 -9.32 -11.50 36.25
C PRO A 814 -9.48 -11.60 34.72
N SER A 815 -10.23 -10.64 34.16
CA SER A 815 -10.45 -10.49 32.71
C SER A 815 -9.16 -10.12 31.95
N PRO A 816 -9.04 -10.45 30.64
CA PRO A 816 -7.87 -10.11 29.84
C PRO A 816 -7.58 -8.61 29.72
N HIS A 817 -6.30 -8.25 29.52
CA HIS A 817 -5.90 -6.86 29.29
C HIS A 817 -6.56 -6.29 28.02
N GLY A 818 -7.47 -5.34 28.20
CA GLY A 818 -8.22 -4.68 27.13
C GLY A 818 -9.73 -4.60 27.38
N THR A 819 -10.27 -5.38 28.32
CA THR A 819 -11.69 -5.31 28.68
C THR A 819 -11.99 -4.01 29.41
N VAL A 820 -12.84 -3.16 28.82
CA VAL A 820 -13.28 -1.89 29.41
C VAL A 820 -14.45 -2.16 30.36
N PRO A 821 -14.50 -1.58 31.57
CA PRO A 821 -15.63 -1.77 32.49
C PRO A 821 -16.94 -1.29 31.85
N HIS A 822 -17.87 -2.22 31.60
CA HIS A 822 -19.16 -1.88 31.03
C HIS A 822 -19.95 -0.97 31.98
N ILE A 823 -20.29 0.21 31.47
CA ILE A 823 -21.08 1.22 32.16
C ILE A 823 -22.58 0.80 32.20
N ILE A 824 -22.95 -0.22 31.42
CA ILE A 824 -24.31 -0.75 31.27
C ILE A 824 -24.41 -2.14 31.93
N GLY A 825 -25.40 -2.33 32.79
CA GLY A 825 -25.78 -3.64 33.36
C GLY A 825 -27.15 -4.09 32.85
N VAL A 826 -27.35 -5.40 32.70
CA VAL A 826 -28.61 -5.97 32.17
C VAL A 826 -29.28 -6.85 33.21
N HIS A 827 -30.60 -6.72 33.33
CA HIS A 827 -31.42 -7.31 34.39
C HIS A 827 -32.68 -7.93 33.79
N LEU A 828 -33.16 -9.02 34.36
CA LEU A 828 -34.32 -9.77 33.92
C LEU A 828 -35.38 -9.84 35.03
N TYR A 829 -36.43 -9.05 34.86
CA TYR A 829 -37.65 -9.05 35.66
C TYR A 829 -38.57 -10.20 35.23
N LEU A 830 -38.88 -11.11 36.15
CA LEU A 830 -39.77 -12.24 35.91
C LEU A 830 -40.95 -12.14 36.88
N GLU A 831 -42.16 -11.91 36.36
CA GLU A 831 -43.40 -11.80 37.14
C GLU A 831 -44.36 -12.91 36.72
N ARG A 832 -44.82 -13.70 37.69
CA ARG A 832 -45.84 -14.74 37.49
C ARG A 832 -47.23 -14.11 37.28
N PRO A 833 -48.20 -14.86 36.70
CA PRO A 833 -49.58 -14.37 36.52
C PRO A 833 -50.32 -14.00 37.81
N ASP A 834 -49.82 -14.43 38.98
CA ASP A 834 -50.32 -14.02 40.30
C ASP A 834 -49.74 -12.66 40.79
N GLY A 835 -48.90 -12.01 39.98
CA GLY A 835 -48.24 -10.75 40.28
C GLY A 835 -46.97 -10.87 41.12
N THR A 836 -46.51 -12.10 41.43
CA THR A 836 -45.29 -12.31 42.21
C THR A 836 -44.03 -12.26 41.35
N VAL A 837 -42.99 -11.59 41.84
CA VAL A 837 -41.74 -11.34 41.11
C VAL A 837 -40.61 -12.25 41.61
N LEU A 838 -39.88 -12.87 40.70
CA LEU A 838 -38.72 -13.69 41.04
C LEU A 838 -37.55 -12.82 41.49
N LEU A 839 -37.03 -13.12 42.68
CA LEU A 839 -35.77 -12.60 43.17
C LEU A 839 -34.83 -13.75 43.53
N GLY A 840 -33.54 -13.54 43.31
CA GLY A 840 -32.46 -14.37 43.80
C GLY A 840 -31.77 -13.69 44.98
N LEU A 841 -31.39 -14.46 46.00
CA LEU A 841 -30.57 -13.99 47.11
C LEU A 841 -29.10 -14.24 46.75
N ARG A 842 -28.30 -13.18 46.57
CA ARG A 842 -26.87 -13.32 46.22
C ARG A 842 -26.13 -14.13 47.29
N HIS A 843 -25.17 -14.94 46.84
CA HIS A 843 -24.23 -15.61 47.73
C HIS A 843 -23.55 -14.58 48.66
N PRO A 844 -23.30 -14.89 49.95
CA PRO A 844 -22.61 -13.99 50.86
C PRO A 844 -21.24 -13.52 50.34
N ASP A 845 -20.59 -14.36 49.54
CA ASP A 845 -19.29 -14.05 48.92
C ASP A 845 -19.43 -13.26 47.60
N SER A 846 -20.60 -12.70 47.26
CA SER A 846 -20.75 -11.92 46.04
C SER A 846 -20.01 -10.58 46.12
N ALA A 847 -19.16 -10.28 45.14
CA ALA A 847 -18.41 -9.02 45.07
C ALA A 847 -19.29 -7.75 44.96
N PHE A 848 -20.57 -7.89 44.62
CA PHE A 848 -21.56 -6.81 44.57
C PHE A 848 -22.86 -7.25 45.25
N ALA A 849 -23.37 -6.43 46.17
CA ALA A 849 -24.59 -6.70 46.95
C ALA A 849 -24.64 -8.12 47.57
N PRO A 850 -23.63 -8.53 48.36
CA PRO A 850 -23.62 -9.82 49.05
C PRO A 850 -24.84 -9.98 49.97
N SER A 851 -25.37 -11.20 50.09
CA SER A 851 -26.55 -11.51 50.92
C SER A 851 -27.74 -10.56 50.70
N THR A 852 -27.89 -10.03 49.48
CA THR A 852 -28.95 -9.09 49.10
C THR A 852 -29.79 -9.71 47.98
N TRP A 853 -31.11 -9.55 48.03
CA TRP A 853 -32.00 -9.95 46.95
C TRP A 853 -31.82 -9.07 45.71
N HIS A 854 -31.88 -9.69 44.53
CA HIS A 854 -31.83 -9.02 43.23
C HIS A 854 -32.73 -9.75 42.20
N VAL A 855 -33.11 -9.07 41.13
CA VAL A 855 -33.59 -9.76 39.92
C VAL A 855 -32.40 -10.37 39.19
N LEU A 856 -32.62 -11.46 38.46
CA LEU A 856 -31.57 -12.12 37.68
C LEU A 856 -30.86 -11.12 36.77
N ALA A 857 -29.52 -11.12 36.75
CA ALA A 857 -28.75 -10.06 36.12
C ALA A 857 -27.44 -10.58 35.54
N GLY A 858 -27.19 -10.24 34.28
CA GLY A 858 -26.04 -10.73 33.53
C GLY A 858 -24.90 -9.72 33.43
N HIS A 859 -23.68 -10.23 33.33
CA HIS A 859 -22.55 -9.42 32.87
C HIS A 859 -22.39 -9.62 31.36
N CYS A 860 -22.80 -8.63 30.56
CA CYS A 860 -22.58 -8.69 29.12
C CYS A 860 -21.09 -8.73 28.82
N GLU A 861 -20.64 -9.82 28.19
CA GLU A 861 -19.34 -9.90 27.54
C GLU A 861 -19.46 -9.42 26.08
N GLN A 862 -18.86 -10.11 25.11
CA GLN A 862 -18.95 -9.78 23.68
C GLN A 862 -20.25 -10.28 23.02
N GLU A 863 -21.38 -10.18 23.72
CA GLU A 863 -22.70 -10.66 23.29
C GLU A 863 -23.80 -9.59 23.47
N ASN A 864 -24.96 -9.79 22.85
CA ASN A 864 -26.10 -8.87 22.99
C ASN A 864 -26.76 -9.04 24.37
N ALA A 865 -27.24 -7.94 24.96
CA ALA A 865 -27.98 -7.89 26.22
C ALA A 865 -29.04 -9.00 26.40
N ILE A 866 -29.84 -9.29 25.37
CA ILE A 866 -30.90 -10.31 25.44
C ILE A 866 -30.31 -11.72 25.43
N ASP A 867 -29.27 -11.98 24.64
CA ASP A 867 -28.62 -13.30 24.59
C ASP A 867 -27.90 -13.59 25.92
N CYS A 868 -27.24 -12.59 26.49
CA CYS A 868 -26.69 -12.64 27.85
C CYS A 868 -27.76 -13.02 28.88
N LEU A 869 -28.89 -12.30 28.93
CA LEU A 869 -29.95 -12.61 29.91
C LEU A 869 -30.58 -14.00 29.72
N ILE A 870 -30.70 -14.50 28.49
CA ILE A 870 -31.20 -15.86 28.23
C ILE A 870 -30.19 -16.92 28.68
N ARG A 871 -28.90 -16.68 28.46
CA ARG A 871 -27.81 -17.54 28.93
C ARG A 871 -27.79 -17.60 30.46
N GLU A 872 -27.74 -16.45 31.12
CA GLU A 872 -27.70 -16.34 32.60
C GLU A 872 -28.98 -16.89 33.24
N ALA A 873 -30.17 -16.68 32.64
CA ALA A 873 -31.42 -17.27 33.11
C ALA A 873 -31.40 -18.80 33.08
N ARG A 874 -30.71 -19.39 32.10
CA ARG A 874 -30.52 -20.84 31.97
C ARG A 874 -29.43 -21.37 32.90
N GLU A 875 -28.36 -20.59 33.09
CA GLU A 875 -27.18 -21.00 33.87
C GLU A 875 -27.40 -20.83 35.39
N GLU A 876 -27.88 -19.67 35.87
CA GLU A 876 -28.10 -19.44 37.31
C GLU A 876 -29.42 -20.04 37.84
N ALA A 877 -30.48 -20.02 37.02
CA ALA A 877 -31.86 -20.34 37.45
C ALA A 877 -32.51 -21.55 36.72
N GLY A 878 -31.86 -22.12 35.72
CA GLY A 878 -32.37 -23.26 34.94
C GLY A 878 -33.51 -22.95 33.96
N LEU A 879 -33.84 -21.67 33.77
CA LEU A 879 -34.98 -21.21 32.99
C LEU A 879 -34.69 -21.24 31.48
N ARG A 880 -35.73 -21.51 30.68
CA ARG A 880 -35.67 -21.48 29.22
C ARG A 880 -36.57 -20.37 28.71
N ILE A 881 -35.96 -19.38 28.06
CA ILE A 881 -36.65 -18.19 27.58
C ILE A 881 -36.32 -18.04 26.10
N GLU A 882 -37.32 -17.82 25.25
CA GLU A 882 -37.08 -17.55 23.84
C GLU A 882 -36.81 -16.06 23.61
N ARG A 883 -35.94 -15.73 22.66
CA ARG A 883 -35.51 -14.34 22.40
C ARG A 883 -36.66 -13.38 22.09
N ARG A 884 -37.72 -13.87 21.45
CA ARG A 884 -38.95 -13.11 21.13
C ARG A 884 -39.83 -12.79 22.34
N ASP A 885 -39.62 -13.48 23.46
CA ASP A 885 -40.42 -13.32 24.68
C ASP A 885 -39.81 -12.31 25.64
N VAL A 886 -38.58 -11.85 25.38
CA VAL A 886 -37.82 -10.88 26.20
C VAL A 886 -37.98 -9.47 25.62
N GLU A 887 -38.57 -8.56 26.41
CA GLU A 887 -38.79 -7.16 26.04
C GLU A 887 -38.11 -6.21 27.04
N LEU A 888 -37.59 -5.05 26.60
CA LEU A 888 -37.12 -4.02 27.54
C LEU A 888 -38.33 -3.37 28.21
N VAL A 889 -38.40 -3.38 29.54
CA VAL A 889 -39.52 -2.79 30.31
C VAL A 889 -39.14 -1.56 31.12
N HIS A 890 -37.87 -1.41 31.50
CA HIS A 890 -37.45 -0.26 32.29
C HIS A 890 -35.95 0.03 32.15
N VAL A 891 -35.56 1.28 32.35
CA VAL A 891 -34.16 1.72 32.36
C VAL A 891 -33.90 2.57 33.60
N VAL A 892 -32.97 2.15 34.45
CA VAL A 892 -32.49 2.95 35.58
C VAL A 892 -31.17 3.62 35.24
N HIS A 893 -31.12 4.95 35.33
CA HIS A 893 -29.90 5.73 35.22
C HIS A 893 -29.29 5.95 36.61
N HIS A 894 -28.00 5.68 36.79
CA HIS A 894 -27.29 5.69 38.06
C HIS A 894 -26.23 6.80 38.11
N ILE A 895 -26.56 7.88 38.79
CA ILE A 895 -25.67 9.03 39.01
C ILE A 895 -25.06 8.88 40.42
N GLY A 896 -24.07 8.00 40.54
CA GLY A 896 -23.49 7.64 41.85
C GLY A 896 -22.78 8.82 42.56
N GLN A 897 -21.96 9.58 41.84
CA GLN A 897 -21.33 10.81 42.32
C GLN A 897 -21.06 11.75 41.12
N PRO A 898 -20.99 13.09 41.30
CA PRO A 898 -20.88 14.07 40.20
C PRO A 898 -19.65 13.96 39.27
N ARG A 899 -18.73 13.01 39.52
CA ARG A 899 -17.50 12.78 38.74
C ARG A 899 -17.28 11.32 38.34
N ASN A 900 -18.18 10.41 38.71
CA ASN A 900 -18.12 9.02 38.24
C ASN A 900 -18.92 8.89 36.93
N PRO A 901 -18.47 8.07 35.96
CA PRO A 901 -19.24 7.81 34.76
C PRO A 901 -20.61 7.22 35.14
N PRO A 902 -21.72 7.79 34.63
CA PRO A 902 -23.06 7.40 35.06
C PRO A 902 -23.39 6.00 34.53
N ARG A 903 -23.82 5.09 35.40
CA ARG A 903 -24.12 3.71 34.99
C ARG A 903 -25.57 3.60 34.52
N ILE A 904 -25.86 2.67 33.61
CA ILE A 904 -27.23 2.43 33.11
C ILE A 904 -27.60 0.98 33.40
N ALA A 905 -28.72 0.73 34.07
CA ALA A 905 -29.27 -0.59 34.28
C ALA A 905 -30.50 -0.79 33.40
N LEU A 906 -30.38 -1.65 32.39
CA LEU A 906 -31.48 -2.06 31.53
C LEU A 906 -32.22 -3.22 32.21
N PHE A 907 -33.55 -3.12 32.31
CA PHE A 907 -34.43 -4.16 32.85
C PHE A 907 -35.35 -4.69 31.75
N PHE A 908 -35.23 -5.97 31.46
CA PHE A 908 -36.04 -6.70 30.50
C PHE A 908 -37.06 -7.59 31.23
N ARG A 909 -38.23 -7.83 30.65
CA ARG A 909 -39.22 -8.81 31.14
C ARG A 909 -39.31 -9.97 30.16
N ALA A 910 -39.37 -11.19 30.68
CA ALA A 910 -39.84 -12.32 29.86
C ALA A 910 -41.36 -12.47 30.00
N ARG A 911 -42.08 -12.43 28.87
CA ARG A 911 -43.53 -12.66 28.82
C ARG A 911 -43.90 -14.13 29.04
N THR A 912 -43.05 -15.02 28.57
CA THR A 912 -43.17 -16.48 28.72
C THR A 912 -41.80 -17.11 28.97
N TRP A 913 -41.77 -18.15 29.81
CA TRP A 913 -40.58 -18.96 30.06
C TRP A 913 -40.99 -20.40 30.40
N GLY A 914 -40.09 -21.35 30.18
CA GLY A 914 -40.25 -22.75 30.54
C GLY A 914 -39.27 -23.17 31.64
N GLY A 915 -39.75 -23.98 32.59
CA GLY A 915 -39.00 -24.42 33.76
C GLY A 915 -39.37 -23.65 35.03
N GLU A 916 -39.14 -24.28 36.18
CA GLU A 916 -39.26 -23.64 37.50
C GLU A 916 -37.88 -23.16 37.96
N PRO A 917 -37.75 -21.97 38.60
CA PRO A 917 -36.46 -21.47 39.07
C PRO A 917 -35.79 -22.43 40.06
N GLY A 918 -34.66 -23.00 39.64
CA GLY A 918 -33.84 -23.91 40.45
C GLY A 918 -32.50 -23.25 40.79
N LEU A 919 -31.83 -23.73 41.85
CA LEU A 919 -30.50 -23.25 42.19
C LEU A 919 -29.44 -23.99 41.34
N CYS A 920 -29.05 -23.41 40.21
CA CYS A 920 -28.13 -24.03 39.26
C CYS A 920 -26.66 -23.63 39.49
N GLU A 921 -26.37 -22.35 39.80
CA GLU A 921 -25.05 -21.88 40.29
C GLU A 921 -25.13 -21.47 41.78
N PRO A 922 -24.94 -22.42 42.74
CA PRO A 922 -25.06 -22.13 44.17
C PRO A 922 -23.96 -21.21 44.72
N ASP A 923 -22.88 -20.98 43.96
CA ASP A 923 -21.82 -20.00 44.26
C ASP A 923 -22.17 -18.56 43.84
N LYS A 924 -23.30 -18.36 43.15
CA LYS A 924 -23.81 -17.04 42.72
C LYS A 924 -25.03 -16.60 43.49
N CYS A 925 -25.98 -17.51 43.63
CA CYS A 925 -27.23 -17.32 44.32
C CYS A 925 -27.39 -18.44 45.35
N THR A 926 -27.92 -18.17 46.54
CA THR A 926 -28.22 -19.20 47.55
C THR A 926 -29.69 -19.62 47.54
N GLN A 927 -30.58 -18.79 46.99
CA GLN A 927 -32.01 -19.07 46.92
C GLN A 927 -32.70 -18.24 45.84
N TRP A 928 -33.50 -18.88 44.99
CA TRP A 928 -34.51 -18.23 44.16
C TRP A 928 -35.88 -18.29 44.85
N LYS A 929 -36.62 -17.18 44.88
CA LYS A 929 -37.96 -17.10 45.49
C LYS A 929 -38.82 -16.05 44.80
N PHE A 930 -40.09 -16.39 44.58
CA PHE A 930 -41.11 -15.41 44.17
C PHE A 930 -41.62 -14.61 45.38
N TRP A 931 -41.68 -13.30 45.21
CA TRP A 931 -42.12 -12.34 46.23
C TRP A 931 -43.31 -11.54 45.73
N ASP A 932 -44.31 -11.32 46.59
CA ASP A 932 -45.33 -10.31 46.34
C ASP A 932 -44.66 -8.92 46.30
N PRO A 933 -44.82 -8.11 45.24
CA PRO A 933 -44.21 -6.79 45.16
C PRO A 933 -44.73 -5.79 46.20
N ALA A 934 -45.85 -6.06 46.85
CA ALA A 934 -46.32 -5.32 48.03
C ALA A 934 -45.58 -5.71 49.33
N ALA A 935 -44.87 -6.84 49.34
CA ALA A 935 -44.15 -7.40 50.48
C ALA A 935 -42.71 -7.83 50.11
N LEU A 936 -42.02 -7.01 49.30
CA LEU A 936 -40.62 -7.22 48.91
C LEU A 936 -39.68 -7.21 50.12
N PRO A 937 -38.66 -8.08 50.17
CA PRO A 937 -37.73 -8.18 51.30
C PRO A 937 -36.96 -6.87 51.49
N ASP A 938 -36.67 -6.47 52.73
CA ASP A 938 -35.99 -5.19 53.04
C ASP A 938 -34.58 -5.13 52.42
N ASP A 939 -33.87 -6.24 52.48
CA ASP A 939 -32.55 -6.53 51.90
C ASP A 939 -32.60 -6.76 50.37
N LEU A 940 -33.28 -5.88 49.63
CA LEU A 940 -33.35 -5.86 48.17
C LEU A 940 -32.50 -4.72 47.60
N VAL A 941 -31.73 -5.00 46.54
CA VAL A 941 -30.90 -4.01 45.84
C VAL A 941 -31.74 -2.75 45.51
N PRO A 942 -31.35 -1.53 45.95
CA PRO A 942 -32.25 -0.37 45.97
C PRO A 942 -32.86 -0.01 44.62
N TYR A 943 -32.07 -0.10 43.55
CA TYR A 943 -32.53 0.20 42.21
C TYR A 943 -33.37 -0.92 41.59
N THR A 944 -33.18 -2.17 42.03
CA THR A 944 -34.08 -3.28 41.70
C THR A 944 -35.44 -3.05 42.33
N ARG A 945 -35.50 -2.59 43.58
CA ARG A 945 -36.77 -2.20 44.22
C ARG A 945 -37.46 -1.09 43.42
N LEU A 946 -36.73 -0.01 43.10
CA LEU A 946 -37.27 1.07 42.29
C LEU A 946 -37.78 0.56 40.94
N ALA A 947 -36.97 -0.22 40.22
CA ALA A 947 -37.35 -0.79 38.93
C ALA A 947 -38.60 -1.67 39.05
N ILE A 948 -38.73 -2.54 40.05
CA ILE A 948 -39.94 -3.36 40.26
C ILE A 948 -41.17 -2.48 40.48
N THR A 949 -41.09 -1.46 41.34
CA THR A 949 -42.19 -0.51 41.55
C THR A 949 -42.55 0.22 40.25
N LYS A 950 -41.54 0.69 39.51
CA LYS A 950 -41.72 1.50 38.29
C LYS A 950 -42.22 0.68 37.11
N ILE A 951 -41.73 -0.54 36.92
CA ILE A 951 -42.23 -1.53 35.96
C ILE A 951 -43.72 -1.82 36.20
N ARG A 952 -44.13 -2.04 37.46
CA ARG A 952 -45.54 -2.29 37.80
C ARG A 952 -46.43 -1.05 37.67
N ASN A 953 -45.86 0.14 37.83
CA ASN A 953 -46.52 1.41 37.51
C ASN A 953 -46.56 1.72 36.00
N GLY A 954 -45.89 0.91 35.15
CA GLY A 954 -45.76 1.16 33.70
C GLY A 954 -44.81 2.31 33.34
N GLU A 955 -43.97 2.76 34.26
CA GLU A 955 -42.99 3.83 34.03
C GLU A 955 -41.72 3.23 33.39
N PRO A 956 -41.30 3.62 32.18
CA PRO A 956 -40.22 2.96 31.43
C PRO A 956 -38.81 3.44 31.80
N TYR A 957 -38.68 4.49 32.63
CA TYR A 957 -37.41 5.11 32.99
C TYR A 957 -37.41 5.59 34.44
N SER A 958 -36.25 5.59 35.09
CA SER A 958 -36.04 6.27 36.38
C SER A 958 -34.58 6.63 36.58
N GLU A 959 -34.32 7.68 37.35
CA GLU A 959 -32.97 8.02 37.81
C GLU A 959 -32.79 7.65 39.28
N THR A 960 -31.57 7.24 39.62
CA THR A 960 -31.12 7.00 41.00
C THR A 960 -29.77 7.66 41.20
N GLY A 961 -29.65 8.45 42.25
CA GLY A 961 -28.50 9.32 42.46
C GLY A 961 -28.89 10.45 43.39
N TRP A 962 -28.10 11.51 43.39
CA TRP A 962 -28.38 12.70 44.19
C TRP A 962 -29.77 13.28 43.84
N PRO A 963 -30.65 13.53 44.81
CA PRO A 963 -31.79 14.41 44.59
C PRO A 963 -31.29 15.84 44.29
N ALA A 964 -32.16 16.65 43.71
CA ALA A 964 -31.88 18.02 43.27
C ALA A 964 -31.32 18.95 44.36
#